data_AF-A0A1Q2ZSN9-F1
#
_entry.id   AF-A0A1Q2ZSN9-F1
#
_cell.length_a   1.000
_cell.length_b   1.000
_cell.length_c   1.000
_cell.angle_alpha   90.00
_cell.angle_beta   90.00
_cell.angle_gamma   90.00
#
_symmetry.space_group_name_H-M   'P 1'
#
loop_
_entity.id
_entity.type
_entity.pdbx_description
1 polymer ?
#
loop_
_entity_poly.entity_id
_entity_poly.type
_entity_poly.pdbx_seq_one_letter_code
_entity_poly.pdbx_strand_id
1 'polypeptide(L)'
;MASEEASIFLETSIVSFVSNVDIDESSSDKTATQIAERISDKKFKLLDLIVSLRDYLTSQDLNRRKKALCCLSTVLSKLPDDKLLKNEISVVLSFYASKFDDTLMMQETLSGIYSLSGMKFLSMTEVGPILDLLSNKYNPSSHLAATRYFAFKILEKIYQRFSPKLIEDGELADLFVKTFLHVGNGEKDPRNLLLSFHLNELVSSNWNNVEKFKEDLFDILFCYFPITFRPPKDDPYKISNADLKISLRSAISASPAFAEDAFGNLIDKLAASSPSVKNDTLLTVKACIDKFGGEACLKHWLPLWSSLKFEIMHGNDAGYPDSPVSSPTQISEADNYQLSVNVMRSIASALLQFDEKAFDKFLSHIVEEVRPNFTYEKDLKQTCCLLGSIASANQQIFNKVVALVLPLFFKNSPELSKLKLEIMNLSFFFDAYIRVFGEANSEQNEVPPNSLSEQKDEILMVLSKALTASPKVEVTIRTLSIIQFTKLIKMKGFLMREEVALIVQYIYEAILTDNNKNIYYAGLESLKAIGEIHEDIVFEISLKRMLELLPIDPNEGAQLNENEPVDKETILKAILDFTNSRHKLVKESVLGLSKKLCQVAPYADSSEYCFLIISSIHTLLSNNIEMIRENDAGFIKENIEMPLFAAMTNYPSLQKDDHNLTLLSNIIFFLNLKSPRNTHQDELTRYKKYFVDSLQLFVKPSRLVVPFEKLLCGIDKNCEFNEVEHYFAQTMDLLRSEEITEAQFERLGYLELLTIFTNKWMDEQSLSKFINLDDLSPVNLEMLVWIVKGLVMKNSHHAVLFQEKFVKLLSSSEIGNYMAKLFEVFVVDVITFQKYKGISWNNNVKLTYKQKFFNDVFSRLVDAFKNTSEMDVKSNYLTALSLVSKHISSNLIEPYMNEMLPLLLQSLDMPNSEVKVSALNTLLDTCEKFHQLITEHVQTLSRSLLKLVSPVSYNSVSVRVLALRMLETLTHVVPLNHLLPFKEDIIDGLLPVLDDKKRIVRKQCVGTRQAYFELGQVPFE
;
A
#
# COMPACT_ATOMS: atom_id res chain seq x y z
N MET A 1 55.63 51.01 2.04
CA MET A 1 55.71 49.53 2.03
C MET A 1 54.33 48.90 1.81
N ALA A 2 53.28 49.22 2.59
CA ALA A 2 51.94 48.62 2.40
C ALA A 2 51.26 48.90 1.03
N SER A 3 51.57 50.00 0.33
CA SER A 3 50.96 50.33 -0.97
C SER A 3 51.55 49.56 -2.16
N GLU A 4 52.80 49.11 -2.05
CA GLU A 4 53.52 48.44 -3.14
C GLU A 4 53.16 46.94 -3.19
N GLU A 5 53.04 46.31 -2.01
CA GLU A 5 52.52 44.95 -1.86
C GLU A 5 51.05 44.82 -2.32
N ALA A 6 50.23 45.85 -2.07
CA ALA A 6 48.83 45.88 -2.53
C ALA A 6 48.73 45.97 -4.06
N SER A 7 49.58 46.79 -4.70
CA SER A 7 49.62 46.92 -6.17
C SER A 7 50.05 45.62 -6.84
N ILE A 8 51.12 44.99 -6.35
CA ILE A 8 51.63 43.72 -6.90
C ILE A 8 50.58 42.60 -6.73
N PHE A 9 49.91 42.54 -5.58
CA PHE A 9 48.84 41.57 -5.36
C PHE A 9 47.67 41.76 -6.33
N LEU A 10 47.21 43.00 -6.52
CA LEU A 10 46.13 43.32 -7.44
C LEU A 10 46.48 42.95 -8.88
N GLU A 11 47.65 43.35 -9.37
CA GLU A 11 48.10 43.01 -10.73
C GLU A 11 48.17 41.49 -10.94
N THR A 12 48.76 40.76 -10.00
CA THR A 12 48.87 39.29 -10.08
C THR A 12 47.49 38.63 -10.05
N SER A 13 46.59 39.10 -9.18
CA SER A 13 45.25 38.54 -9.03
C SER A 13 44.35 38.85 -10.23
N ILE A 14 44.45 40.05 -10.81
CA ILE A 14 43.72 40.44 -12.03
C ILE A 14 44.17 39.58 -13.20
N VAL A 15 45.48 39.40 -13.40
CA VAL A 15 46.01 38.53 -14.46
C VAL A 15 45.54 37.09 -14.30
N SER A 16 45.57 36.56 -13.06
CA SER A 16 45.05 35.24 -12.73
C SER A 16 43.56 35.12 -13.07
N PHE A 17 42.74 36.09 -12.66
CA PHE A 17 41.30 36.10 -12.91
C PHE A 17 41.00 36.12 -14.42
N VAL A 18 41.57 37.08 -15.16
CA VAL A 18 41.33 37.27 -16.60
C VAL A 18 41.78 36.05 -17.41
N SER A 19 42.83 35.36 -16.96
CA SER A 19 43.31 34.14 -17.64
C SER A 19 42.40 32.93 -17.40
N ASN A 20 41.78 32.84 -16.22
CA ASN A 20 41.01 31.67 -15.81
C ASN A 20 39.49 31.79 -16.03
N VAL A 21 38.94 32.99 -16.21
CA VAL A 21 37.47 33.22 -16.25
C VAL A 21 36.70 32.39 -17.30
N ASP A 22 37.33 32.01 -18.41
CA ASP A 22 36.71 31.16 -19.46
C ASP A 22 37.10 29.68 -19.36
N ILE A 23 38.03 29.32 -18.46
CA ILE A 23 38.69 28.00 -18.41
C ILE A 23 38.37 27.26 -17.11
N ASP A 24 38.43 27.97 -15.98
CA ASP A 24 38.17 27.45 -14.63
C ASP A 24 37.44 28.52 -13.81
N GLU A 25 36.10 28.49 -13.90
CA GLU A 25 35.21 29.43 -13.21
C GLU A 25 35.41 29.38 -11.68
N SER A 26 35.70 28.20 -11.12
CA SER A 26 35.95 28.03 -9.67
C SER A 26 37.22 28.75 -9.22
N SER A 27 38.28 28.68 -10.01
CA SER A 27 39.53 29.39 -9.73
C SER A 27 39.36 30.92 -9.85
N SER A 28 38.62 31.40 -10.85
CA SER A 28 38.29 32.83 -10.95
C SER A 28 37.42 33.30 -9.78
N ASP A 29 36.45 32.51 -9.35
CA ASP A 29 35.57 32.86 -8.21
C ASP A 29 36.37 32.94 -6.90
N LYS A 30 37.29 32.00 -6.65
CA LYS A 30 38.22 32.06 -5.51
C LYS A 30 39.08 33.32 -5.54
N THR A 31 39.58 33.69 -6.71
CA THR A 31 40.41 34.89 -6.88
C THR A 31 39.60 36.15 -6.58
N ALA A 32 38.35 36.23 -7.07
CA ALA A 32 37.46 37.35 -6.77
C ALA A 32 37.10 37.42 -5.28
N THR A 33 36.87 36.28 -4.61
CA THR A 33 36.64 36.24 -3.15
C THR A 33 37.84 36.76 -2.37
N GLN A 34 39.07 36.36 -2.73
CA GLN A 34 40.28 36.86 -2.08
C GLN A 34 40.44 38.38 -2.25
N ILE A 35 40.12 38.93 -3.42
CA ILE A 35 40.14 40.37 -3.66
C ILE A 35 39.07 41.05 -2.79
N ALA A 36 37.84 40.52 -2.75
CA ALA A 36 36.74 41.08 -1.96
C ALA A 36 37.01 41.05 -0.44
N GLU A 37 37.61 39.98 0.08
CA GLU A 37 38.04 39.86 1.49
C GLU A 37 39.06 40.95 1.84
N ARG A 38 40.07 41.17 0.98
CA ARG A 38 41.09 42.19 1.24
C ARG A 38 40.56 43.62 1.14
N ILE A 39 39.59 43.87 0.27
CA ILE A 39 38.84 45.14 0.24
C ILE A 39 38.04 45.30 1.54
N SER A 40 37.39 44.24 2.02
CA SER A 40 36.60 44.23 3.26
C SER A 40 37.46 44.47 4.50
N ASP A 41 38.67 43.92 4.53
CA ASP A 41 39.69 44.11 5.56
C ASP A 41 40.36 45.50 5.50
N LYS A 42 39.97 46.36 4.55
CA LYS A 42 40.56 47.69 4.30
C LYS A 42 42.06 47.66 3.98
N LYS A 43 42.56 46.56 3.41
CA LYS A 43 43.97 46.45 2.96
C LYS A 43 44.23 47.31 1.71
N PHE A 44 43.21 47.49 0.87
CA PHE A 44 43.15 48.46 -0.22
C PHE A 44 41.70 48.82 -0.52
N LYS A 45 41.47 49.92 -1.25
CA LYS A 45 40.13 50.42 -1.60
C LYS A 45 39.64 49.80 -2.91
N LEU A 46 38.31 49.81 -3.12
CA LEU A 46 37.73 49.42 -4.41
C LEU A 46 38.27 50.30 -5.56
N LEU A 47 38.55 51.58 -5.28
CA LEU A 47 39.17 52.48 -6.25
C LEU A 47 40.53 51.95 -6.75
N ASP A 48 41.33 51.32 -5.88
CA ASP A 48 42.65 50.79 -6.24
C ASP A 48 42.52 49.61 -7.22
N LEU A 49 41.48 48.78 -7.06
CA LEU A 49 41.11 47.73 -8.02
C LEU A 49 40.70 48.33 -9.37
N ILE A 50 39.85 49.38 -9.36
CA ILE A 50 39.38 50.04 -10.59
C ILE A 50 40.54 50.69 -11.35
N VAL A 51 41.48 51.31 -10.64
CA VAL A 51 42.70 51.89 -11.23
C VAL A 51 43.57 50.80 -11.84
N SER A 52 43.74 49.66 -11.16
CA SER A 52 44.53 48.52 -11.66
C SER A 52 43.87 47.85 -12.88
N LEU A 53 42.54 47.90 -12.98
CA LEU A 53 41.79 47.41 -14.14
C LEU A 53 41.76 48.40 -15.32
N ARG A 54 42.25 49.64 -15.16
CA ARG A 54 42.10 50.73 -16.15
C ARG A 54 42.61 50.35 -17.53
N ASP A 55 43.80 49.77 -17.61
CA ASP A 55 44.43 49.41 -18.90
C ASP A 55 43.66 48.29 -19.61
N TYR A 56 43.04 47.39 -18.84
CA TYR A 56 42.17 46.34 -19.38
C TYR A 56 40.80 46.88 -19.80
N LEU A 57 40.21 47.79 -19.02
CA LEU A 57 38.90 48.40 -19.29
C LEU A 57 38.93 49.40 -20.46
N THR A 58 40.10 49.97 -20.77
CA THR A 58 40.31 50.91 -21.90
C THR A 58 41.01 50.27 -23.10
N SER A 59 41.28 48.96 -23.03
CA SER A 59 41.86 48.16 -24.11
C SER A 59 41.02 48.25 -25.40
N GLN A 60 41.69 48.25 -26.56
CA GLN A 60 41.01 48.16 -27.87
C GLN A 60 40.37 46.78 -28.10
N ASP A 61 40.92 45.73 -27.45
CA ASP A 61 40.38 44.37 -27.48
C ASP A 61 39.13 44.25 -26.59
N LEU A 62 38.00 43.95 -27.23
CA LEU A 62 36.70 43.79 -26.60
C LEU A 62 36.67 42.65 -25.58
N ASN A 63 37.35 41.54 -25.85
CA ASN A 63 37.35 40.39 -24.94
C ASN A 63 38.09 40.73 -23.64
N ARG A 64 39.20 41.47 -23.73
CA ARG A 64 39.91 42.00 -22.55
C ARG A 64 39.04 42.95 -21.74
N ARG A 65 38.29 43.85 -22.38
CA ARG A 65 37.35 44.73 -21.68
C ARG A 65 36.26 43.93 -20.95
N LYS A 66 35.69 42.92 -21.62
CA LYS A 66 34.65 42.04 -21.06
C LYS A 66 35.13 41.31 -19.82
N LYS A 67 36.30 40.68 -19.88
CA LYS A 67 36.90 39.97 -18.75
C LYS A 67 37.23 40.90 -17.57
N ALA A 68 37.69 42.11 -17.85
CA ALA A 68 37.95 43.11 -16.83
C ALA A 68 36.67 43.58 -16.13
N LEU A 69 35.61 43.79 -16.90
CA LEU A 69 34.30 44.14 -16.33
C LEU A 69 33.69 42.98 -15.56
N CYS A 70 33.84 41.75 -16.05
CA CYS A 70 33.46 40.52 -15.34
C CYS A 70 34.20 40.44 -13.99
N CYS A 71 35.52 40.66 -13.97
CA CYS A 71 36.29 40.70 -12.72
C CYS A 71 35.72 41.71 -11.72
N LEU A 72 35.41 42.94 -12.17
CA LEU A 72 34.84 43.96 -11.30
C LEU A 72 33.46 43.54 -10.76
N SER A 73 32.57 43.05 -11.63
CA SER A 73 31.22 42.64 -11.26
C SER A 73 31.23 41.43 -10.32
N THR A 74 32.10 40.44 -10.56
CA THR A 74 32.25 39.28 -9.67
C THR A 74 32.79 39.69 -8.31
N VAL A 75 33.80 40.56 -8.24
CA VAL A 75 34.30 41.09 -6.95
C VAL A 75 33.19 41.83 -6.20
N LEU A 76 32.42 42.69 -6.88
CA LEU A 76 31.27 43.38 -6.29
C LEU A 76 30.22 42.40 -5.73
N SER A 77 29.98 41.27 -6.41
CA SER A 77 29.03 40.25 -5.95
C SER A 77 29.46 39.51 -4.68
N LYS A 78 30.77 39.48 -4.38
CA LYS A 78 31.34 38.82 -3.19
C LYS A 78 31.60 39.80 -2.03
N LEU A 79 31.45 41.11 -2.25
CA LEU A 79 31.60 42.09 -1.18
C LEU A 79 30.42 42.03 -0.20
N PRO A 80 30.65 42.18 1.11
CA PRO A 80 29.58 42.37 2.07
C PRO A 80 28.79 43.64 1.76
N ASP A 81 27.48 43.61 2.03
CA ASP A 81 26.53 44.67 1.64
C ASP A 81 26.75 46.01 2.34
N ASP A 82 27.52 46.04 3.44
CA ASP A 82 27.80 47.22 4.27
C ASP A 82 29.12 47.94 3.94
N LYS A 83 29.88 47.48 2.93
CA LYS A 83 31.24 47.99 2.70
C LYS A 83 31.34 49.23 1.84
N LEU A 84 30.43 49.43 0.89
CA LEU A 84 30.49 50.58 -0.03
C LEU A 84 29.70 51.75 0.51
N LEU A 85 30.33 52.92 0.59
CA LEU A 85 29.67 54.16 1.01
C LEU A 85 28.79 54.72 -0.12
N LYS A 86 27.82 55.58 0.23
CA LYS A 86 26.88 56.18 -0.72
C LYS A 86 27.56 56.80 -1.95
N ASN A 87 28.58 57.63 -1.75
CA ASN A 87 29.30 58.27 -2.85
C ASN A 87 30.04 57.27 -3.76
N GLU A 88 30.57 56.18 -3.19
CA GLU A 88 31.25 55.14 -3.96
C GLU A 88 30.25 54.39 -4.83
N ILE A 89 29.07 54.08 -4.27
CA ILE A 89 27.97 53.44 -5.02
C ILE A 89 27.53 54.33 -6.18
N SER A 90 27.29 55.63 -5.96
CA SER A 90 26.84 56.53 -7.03
C SER A 90 27.87 56.64 -8.17
N VAL A 91 29.18 56.68 -7.84
CA VAL A 91 30.26 56.75 -8.84
C VAL A 91 30.37 55.45 -9.64
N VAL A 92 30.35 54.29 -8.97
CA VAL A 92 30.44 52.99 -9.64
C VAL A 92 29.19 52.73 -10.49
N LEU A 93 28.02 53.14 -10.01
CA LEU A 93 26.77 53.05 -10.77
C LEU A 93 26.80 53.92 -12.04
N SER A 94 27.31 55.15 -11.93
CA SER A 94 27.52 56.04 -13.08
C SER A 94 28.51 55.44 -14.08
N PHE A 95 29.56 54.76 -13.59
CA PHE A 95 30.50 54.03 -14.45
C PHE A 95 29.80 52.91 -15.22
N TYR A 96 29.01 52.04 -14.57
CA TYR A 96 28.25 51.00 -15.25
C TYR A 96 27.20 51.59 -16.21
N ALA A 97 26.55 52.70 -15.84
CA ALA A 97 25.60 53.39 -16.70
C ALA A 97 26.22 53.85 -18.02
N SER A 98 27.50 54.26 -18.01
CA SER A 98 28.25 54.62 -19.23
C SER A 98 28.53 53.44 -20.17
N LYS A 99 28.28 52.19 -19.74
CA LYS A 99 28.53 50.97 -20.52
C LYS A 99 27.30 50.42 -21.22
N PHE A 100 26.12 51.02 -21.04
CA PHE A 100 24.88 50.56 -21.67
C PHE A 100 24.89 50.65 -23.20
N ASP A 101 25.76 51.48 -23.77
CA ASP A 101 25.90 51.61 -25.22
C ASP A 101 26.68 50.42 -25.84
N ASP A 102 27.33 49.57 -25.03
CA ASP A 102 28.07 48.37 -25.49
C ASP A 102 27.29 47.08 -25.19
N THR A 103 26.57 46.59 -26.21
CA THR A 103 25.71 45.40 -26.11
C THR A 103 26.46 44.14 -25.68
N LEU A 104 27.75 44.02 -25.99
CA LEU A 104 28.55 42.81 -25.73
C LEU A 104 29.02 42.71 -24.27
N MET A 105 28.97 43.82 -23.52
CA MET A 105 29.34 43.94 -22.11
C MET A 105 28.12 43.97 -21.19
N MET A 106 26.92 43.79 -21.74
CA MET A 106 25.66 44.04 -21.03
C MET A 106 25.45 43.08 -19.87
N GLN A 107 25.85 41.81 -20.00
CA GLN A 107 25.69 40.82 -18.93
C GLN A 107 26.51 41.21 -17.69
N GLU A 108 27.78 41.56 -17.89
CA GLU A 108 28.67 41.98 -16.82
C GLU A 108 28.21 43.32 -16.24
N THR A 109 27.69 44.21 -17.09
CA THR A 109 27.14 45.51 -16.67
C THR A 109 25.92 45.34 -15.76
N LEU A 110 24.94 44.54 -16.16
CA LEU A 110 23.73 44.26 -15.37
C LEU A 110 24.07 43.46 -14.10
N SER A 111 25.02 42.53 -14.16
CA SER A 111 25.51 41.80 -12.98
C SER A 111 26.15 42.73 -11.94
N GLY A 112 26.91 43.74 -12.41
CA GLY A 112 27.47 44.79 -11.55
C GLY A 112 26.39 45.65 -10.90
N ILE A 113 25.42 46.13 -11.69
CA ILE A 113 24.27 46.90 -11.17
C ILE A 113 23.45 46.07 -10.19
N TYR A 114 23.19 44.79 -10.48
CA TYR A 114 22.51 43.88 -9.57
C TYR A 114 23.21 43.78 -8.21
N SER A 115 24.54 43.65 -8.21
CA SER A 115 25.35 43.60 -6.98
C SER A 115 25.24 44.92 -6.19
N LEU A 116 25.29 46.06 -6.89
CA LEU A 116 25.11 47.39 -6.27
C LEU A 116 23.69 47.61 -5.72
N SER A 117 22.67 47.08 -6.40
CA SER A 117 21.27 47.10 -5.94
C SER A 117 21.09 46.40 -4.59
N GLY A 118 21.98 45.46 -4.25
CA GLY A 118 22.02 44.79 -2.95
C GLY A 118 22.70 45.58 -1.82
N MET A 119 23.49 46.62 -2.11
CA MET A 119 24.34 47.30 -1.12
C MET A 119 23.53 48.15 -0.13
N LYS A 120 23.77 47.97 1.17
CA LYS A 120 23.04 48.59 2.30
C LYS A 120 22.88 50.11 2.16
N PHE A 121 23.91 50.80 1.66
CA PHE A 121 23.93 52.27 1.56
C PHE A 121 23.44 52.84 0.22
N LEU A 122 22.93 52.01 -0.71
CA LEU A 122 22.19 52.51 -1.87
C LEU A 122 20.96 53.27 -1.39
N SER A 123 20.74 54.48 -1.90
CA SER A 123 19.65 55.34 -1.46
C SER A 123 18.57 55.49 -2.54
N MET A 124 17.43 56.10 -2.17
CA MET A 124 16.32 56.31 -3.10
C MET A 124 16.69 57.18 -4.30
N THR A 125 17.67 58.08 -4.15
CA THR A 125 18.09 59.00 -5.23
C THR A 125 18.68 58.27 -6.43
N GLU A 126 19.20 57.05 -6.24
CA GLU A 126 19.79 56.23 -7.28
C GLU A 126 18.77 55.30 -7.96
N VAL A 127 17.58 55.09 -7.36
CA VAL A 127 16.58 54.14 -7.89
C VAL A 127 15.98 54.64 -9.20
N GLY A 128 15.55 55.91 -9.28
CA GLY A 128 15.02 56.51 -10.50
C GLY A 128 15.99 56.38 -11.69
N PRO A 129 17.26 56.80 -11.56
CA PRO A 129 18.27 56.64 -12.61
C PRO A 129 18.49 55.18 -13.07
N ILE A 130 18.43 54.19 -12.16
CA ILE A 130 18.55 52.77 -12.52
C ILE A 130 17.34 52.34 -13.37
N LEU A 131 16.13 52.71 -12.93
CA LEU A 131 14.89 52.38 -13.65
C LEU A 131 14.85 53.05 -15.02
N ASP A 132 15.17 54.33 -15.12
CA ASP A 132 15.25 55.07 -16.39
C ASP A 132 16.21 54.43 -17.38
N LEU A 133 17.32 53.92 -16.89
CA LEU A 133 18.33 53.26 -17.70
C LEU A 133 17.87 51.89 -18.19
N LEU A 134 17.17 51.11 -17.35
CA LEU A 134 16.50 49.88 -17.79
C LEU A 134 15.29 50.13 -18.71
N SER A 135 14.61 51.26 -18.56
CA SER A 135 13.42 51.57 -19.36
C SER A 135 13.77 52.15 -20.73
N ASN A 136 14.80 53.00 -20.82
CA ASN A 136 15.08 53.78 -22.03
C ASN A 136 16.32 53.31 -22.80
N LYS A 137 17.34 52.75 -22.12
CA LYS A 137 18.61 52.37 -22.76
C LYS A 137 18.78 50.86 -22.95
N TYR A 138 18.10 50.05 -22.16
CA TYR A 138 18.16 48.60 -22.26
C TYR A 138 17.13 48.07 -23.25
N ASN A 139 17.51 47.13 -24.13
CA ASN A 139 16.59 46.46 -25.04
C ASN A 139 16.59 44.94 -24.79
N PRO A 140 15.57 44.37 -24.12
CA PRO A 140 15.51 42.95 -23.77
C PRO A 140 15.65 42.02 -24.98
N SER A 141 15.03 42.37 -26.11
CA SER A 141 15.00 41.54 -27.32
C SER A 141 16.39 41.31 -27.95
N SER A 142 17.36 42.17 -27.63
CA SER A 142 18.72 42.10 -28.17
C SER A 142 19.67 41.19 -27.40
N HIS A 143 19.23 40.61 -26.28
CA HIS A 143 20.10 39.87 -25.35
C HIS A 143 19.65 38.43 -25.10
N LEU A 144 20.60 37.58 -24.72
CA LEU A 144 20.37 36.18 -24.34
C LEU A 144 19.61 36.09 -23.02
N ALA A 145 18.91 34.97 -22.80
CA ALA A 145 18.11 34.75 -21.59
C ALA A 145 18.90 34.94 -20.27
N ALA A 146 20.15 34.48 -20.22
CA ALA A 146 21.03 34.63 -19.06
C ALA A 146 21.37 36.10 -18.74
N THR A 147 21.44 36.95 -19.77
CA THR A 147 21.62 38.40 -19.60
C THR A 147 20.32 39.05 -19.10
N ARG A 148 19.17 38.67 -19.70
CA ARG A 148 17.84 39.20 -19.30
C ARG A 148 17.49 38.88 -17.85
N TYR A 149 17.94 37.74 -17.33
CA TYR A 149 17.76 37.33 -15.94
C TYR A 149 18.19 38.42 -14.94
N PHE A 150 19.32 39.10 -15.19
CA PHE A 150 19.82 40.14 -14.29
C PHE A 150 18.91 41.38 -14.26
N ALA A 151 18.23 41.72 -15.35
CA ALA A 151 17.30 42.85 -15.37
C ALA A 151 16.11 42.60 -14.42
N PHE A 152 15.50 41.41 -14.45
CA PHE A 152 14.47 41.01 -13.49
C PHE A 152 15.00 40.98 -12.06
N LYS A 153 16.22 40.47 -11.84
CA LYS A 153 16.84 40.42 -10.51
C LYS A 153 17.14 41.81 -9.94
N ILE A 154 17.49 42.79 -10.77
CA ILE A 154 17.61 44.19 -10.36
C ILE A 154 16.25 44.72 -9.90
N LEU A 155 15.19 44.53 -10.70
CA LEU A 155 13.84 44.98 -10.34
C LEU A 155 13.35 44.33 -9.05
N GLU A 156 13.57 43.03 -8.86
CA GLU A 156 13.25 42.29 -7.63
C GLU A 156 13.98 42.87 -6.41
N LYS A 157 15.29 43.16 -6.53
CA LYS A 157 16.06 43.77 -5.43
C LYS A 157 15.58 45.18 -5.11
N ILE A 158 15.26 45.98 -6.12
CA ILE A 158 14.71 47.33 -5.93
C ILE A 158 13.37 47.24 -5.20
N TYR A 159 12.46 46.37 -5.65
CA TYR A 159 11.17 46.15 -5.00
C TYR A 159 11.35 45.73 -3.53
N GLN A 160 12.15 44.69 -3.26
CA GLN A 160 12.36 44.16 -1.90
C GLN A 160 12.88 45.21 -0.91
N ARG A 161 13.72 46.14 -1.38
CA ARG A 161 14.36 47.14 -0.50
C ARG A 161 13.60 48.45 -0.40
N PHE A 162 12.91 48.84 -1.46
CA PHE A 162 12.37 50.20 -1.59
C PHE A 162 10.86 50.26 -1.83
N SER A 163 10.14 49.12 -1.90
CA SER A 163 8.69 49.07 -2.17
C SER A 163 7.87 50.08 -1.34
N PRO A 164 8.00 50.18 0.00
CA PRO A 164 7.21 51.15 0.78
C PRO A 164 7.44 52.60 0.34
N LYS A 165 8.69 52.96 0.03
CA LYS A 165 9.07 54.32 -0.39
C LYS A 165 8.70 54.60 -1.85
N LEU A 166 8.71 53.57 -2.70
CA LEU A 166 8.23 53.67 -4.08
C LEU A 166 6.72 53.93 -4.10
N ILE A 167 5.95 53.30 -3.21
CA ILE A 167 4.50 53.54 -3.11
C ILE A 167 4.19 54.99 -2.69
N GLU A 168 5.00 55.58 -1.81
CA GLU A 168 4.87 57.00 -1.40
C GLU A 168 5.16 57.97 -2.57
N ASP A 169 6.07 57.60 -3.48
CA ASP A 169 6.43 58.37 -4.67
C ASP A 169 5.75 57.81 -5.92
N GLY A 170 4.52 58.27 -6.18
CA GLY A 170 3.69 57.77 -7.28
C GLY A 170 4.32 57.87 -8.67
N GLU A 171 5.23 58.83 -8.92
CA GLU A 171 5.93 58.93 -10.22
C GLU A 171 6.97 57.83 -10.37
N LEU A 172 7.75 57.54 -9.31
CA LEU A 172 8.70 56.44 -9.30
C LEU A 172 8.01 55.07 -9.34
N ALA A 173 6.85 54.92 -8.70
CA ALA A 173 6.04 53.70 -8.83
C ALA A 173 5.58 53.49 -10.29
N ASP A 174 5.08 54.54 -10.94
CA ASP A 174 4.68 54.46 -12.35
C ASP A 174 5.88 54.15 -13.26
N LEU A 175 7.04 54.74 -12.99
CA LEU A 175 8.28 54.43 -13.71
C LEU A 175 8.71 52.97 -13.50
N PHE A 176 8.61 52.45 -12.28
CA PHE A 176 8.92 51.04 -12.00
C PHE A 176 8.02 50.09 -12.80
N VAL A 177 6.71 50.35 -12.83
CA VAL A 177 5.76 49.53 -13.60
C VAL A 177 6.06 49.58 -15.09
N LYS A 178 6.30 50.77 -15.65
CA LYS A 178 6.71 50.93 -17.07
C LYS A 178 8.01 50.19 -17.37
N THR A 179 8.99 50.29 -16.47
CA THR A 179 10.27 49.60 -16.60
C THR A 179 10.08 48.09 -16.56
N PHE A 180 9.25 47.58 -15.65
CA PHE A 180 8.91 46.16 -15.55
C PHE A 180 8.23 45.65 -16.83
N LEU A 181 7.22 46.36 -17.33
CA LEU A 181 6.52 46.01 -18.56
C LEU A 181 7.48 45.97 -19.76
N HIS A 182 8.38 46.95 -19.85
CA HIS A 182 9.41 46.98 -20.89
C HIS A 182 10.38 45.79 -20.76
N VAL A 183 10.91 45.52 -19.57
CA VAL A 183 11.84 44.41 -19.31
C VAL A 183 11.20 43.04 -19.54
N GLY A 184 9.93 42.89 -19.18
CA GLY A 184 9.18 41.63 -19.28
C GLY A 184 8.67 41.29 -20.67
N ASN A 185 8.67 42.26 -21.59
CA ASN A 185 8.06 42.09 -22.90
C ASN A 185 8.73 40.97 -23.73
N GLY A 186 7.94 39.96 -24.11
CA GLY A 186 8.37 38.89 -25.01
C GLY A 186 9.33 37.84 -24.41
N GLU A 187 9.38 37.69 -23.09
CA GLU A 187 10.22 36.69 -22.42
C GLU A 187 9.74 35.25 -22.71
N LYS A 188 10.68 34.31 -22.81
CA LYS A 188 10.41 32.90 -23.13
C LYS A 188 11.17 31.92 -22.24
N ASP A 189 12.22 32.36 -21.55
CA ASP A 189 12.98 31.50 -20.64
C ASP A 189 12.16 31.21 -19.37
N PRO A 190 11.98 29.95 -18.97
CA PRO A 190 11.12 29.59 -17.84
C PRO A 190 11.59 30.18 -16.51
N ARG A 191 12.91 30.38 -16.30
CA ARG A 191 13.44 31.00 -15.06
C ARG A 191 13.06 32.47 -14.99
N ASN A 192 13.18 33.16 -16.12
CA ASN A 192 12.84 34.58 -16.21
C ASN A 192 11.33 34.79 -16.10
N LEU A 193 10.52 33.89 -16.68
CA LEU A 193 9.06 33.92 -16.55
C LEU A 193 8.59 33.79 -15.10
N LEU A 194 9.19 32.89 -14.30
CA LEU A 194 8.86 32.78 -12.88
C LEU A 194 9.12 34.09 -12.12
N LEU A 195 10.23 34.78 -12.40
CA LEU A 195 10.51 36.09 -11.82
C LEU A 195 9.52 37.16 -12.31
N SER A 196 9.18 37.13 -13.59
CA SER A 196 8.22 38.05 -14.19
C SER A 196 6.83 37.91 -13.57
N PHE A 197 6.32 36.68 -13.44
CA PHE A 197 5.03 36.40 -12.81
C PHE A 197 5.03 36.80 -11.33
N HIS A 198 6.11 36.48 -10.60
CA HIS A 198 6.23 36.86 -9.21
C HIS A 198 6.28 38.38 -9.01
N LEU A 199 7.04 39.12 -9.83
CA LEU A 199 7.09 40.58 -9.74
C LEU A 199 5.74 41.21 -10.07
N ASN A 200 5.03 40.69 -11.07
CA ASN A 200 3.68 41.15 -11.38
C ASN A 200 2.73 40.89 -10.21
N GLU A 201 2.74 39.67 -9.63
CA GLU A 201 1.94 39.35 -8.43
C GLU A 201 2.22 40.34 -7.29
N LEU A 202 3.51 40.61 -7.00
CA LEU A 202 3.92 41.52 -5.94
C LEU A 202 3.45 42.97 -6.18
N VAL A 203 3.53 43.47 -7.41
CA VAL A 203 3.06 44.82 -7.75
C VAL A 203 1.54 44.87 -7.69
N SER A 204 0.88 43.94 -8.37
CA SER A 204 -0.58 43.89 -8.54
C SER A 204 -1.33 43.70 -7.23
N SER A 205 -0.77 42.96 -6.26
CA SER A 205 -1.40 42.77 -4.94
C SER A 205 -1.18 43.92 -3.95
N ASN A 206 -0.12 44.71 -4.10
CA ASN A 206 0.30 45.65 -3.03
C ASN A 206 0.28 47.13 -3.42
N TRP A 207 0.29 47.46 -4.71
CA TRP A 207 0.44 48.85 -5.17
C TRP A 207 -0.91 49.45 -5.62
N ASN A 208 -1.09 50.75 -5.36
CA ASN A 208 -2.35 51.45 -5.67
C ASN A 208 -2.41 51.95 -7.12
N ASN A 209 -1.28 52.05 -7.82
CA ASN A 209 -1.22 52.54 -9.21
C ASN A 209 -1.56 51.46 -10.25
N VAL A 210 -1.89 50.24 -9.81
CA VAL A 210 -2.25 49.10 -10.66
C VAL A 210 -3.37 49.47 -11.63
N GLU A 211 -4.34 50.27 -11.22
CA GLU A 211 -5.47 50.62 -12.10
C GLU A 211 -5.07 51.43 -13.34
N LYS A 212 -3.96 52.17 -13.30
CA LYS A 212 -3.47 52.89 -14.49
C LYS A 212 -2.88 51.95 -15.55
N PHE A 213 -2.37 50.79 -15.13
CA PHE A 213 -1.62 49.84 -15.95
C PHE A 213 -2.28 48.46 -15.98
N LYS A 214 -3.55 48.36 -15.57
CA LYS A 214 -4.20 47.06 -15.35
C LYS A 214 -4.26 46.20 -16.62
N GLU A 215 -4.55 46.82 -17.75
CA GLU A 215 -4.62 46.15 -19.06
C GLU A 215 -3.24 45.62 -19.44
N ASP A 216 -2.20 46.47 -19.40
CA ASP A 216 -0.82 46.07 -19.73
C ASP A 216 -0.28 44.99 -18.79
N LEU A 217 -0.54 45.11 -17.48
CA LEU A 217 -0.14 44.15 -16.45
C LEU A 217 -0.88 42.81 -16.58
N PHE A 218 -2.12 42.82 -17.08
CA PHE A 218 -2.87 41.60 -17.35
C PHE A 218 -2.41 40.95 -18.66
N ASP A 219 -2.27 41.72 -19.73
CA ASP A 219 -1.89 41.24 -21.07
C ASP A 219 -0.52 40.54 -21.06
N ILE A 220 0.46 41.11 -20.33
CA ILE A 220 1.78 40.51 -20.18
C ILE A 220 1.73 39.15 -19.44
N LEU A 221 0.68 38.86 -18.67
CA LEU A 221 0.46 37.55 -18.06
C LEU A 221 -0.32 36.63 -18.99
N PHE A 222 -1.48 37.09 -19.46
CA PHE A 222 -2.45 36.23 -20.14
C PHE A 222 -1.98 35.76 -21.51
N CYS A 223 -1.02 36.45 -22.14
CA CYS A 223 -0.39 36.00 -23.37
C CYS A 223 0.31 34.62 -23.26
N TYR A 224 0.65 34.17 -22.04
CA TYR A 224 1.23 32.84 -21.78
C TYR A 224 0.17 31.76 -21.49
N PHE A 225 -1.12 32.11 -21.44
CA PHE A 225 -2.20 31.18 -21.09
C PHE A 225 -2.82 30.53 -22.34
N PRO A 226 -2.89 29.18 -22.45
CA PRO A 226 -2.41 28.18 -21.49
C PRO A 226 -0.93 27.81 -21.70
N ILE A 227 -0.26 27.39 -20.61
CA ILE A 227 1.15 27.01 -20.66
C ILE A 227 1.33 25.61 -21.26
N THR A 228 2.01 25.55 -22.41
CA THR A 228 2.32 24.31 -23.15
C THR A 228 3.77 23.83 -23.00
N PHE A 229 4.54 24.44 -22.09
CA PHE A 229 5.95 24.14 -21.85
C PHE A 229 6.20 22.67 -21.50
N ARG A 230 7.22 22.06 -22.12
CA ARG A 230 7.72 20.73 -21.77
C ARG A 230 9.19 20.84 -21.37
N PRO A 231 9.58 20.44 -20.15
CA PRO A 231 10.96 20.57 -19.71
C PRO A 231 11.91 19.70 -20.56
N PRO A 232 13.10 20.21 -20.92
CA PRO A 232 14.16 19.41 -21.54
C PRO A 232 14.57 18.21 -20.66
N LYS A 233 15.02 17.10 -21.27
CA LYS A 233 15.41 15.88 -20.55
C LYS A 233 16.54 16.10 -19.53
N ASP A 234 17.44 17.05 -19.81
CA ASP A 234 18.60 17.39 -18.98
C ASP A 234 18.51 18.84 -18.47
N ASP A 235 17.33 19.28 -18.01
CA ASP A 235 17.21 20.62 -17.42
C ASP A 235 17.97 20.72 -16.09
N PRO A 236 19.08 21.50 -16.00
CA PRO A 236 19.87 21.61 -14.77
C PRO A 236 19.12 22.33 -13.65
N TYR A 237 18.04 23.07 -13.96
CA TYR A 237 17.26 23.85 -12.99
C TYR A 237 15.99 23.15 -12.49
N LYS A 238 15.60 22.04 -13.14
CA LYS A 238 14.44 21.21 -12.79
C LYS A 238 13.11 21.98 -12.71
N ILE A 239 12.89 22.97 -13.58
CA ILE A 239 11.61 23.72 -13.59
C ILE A 239 10.56 22.90 -14.32
N SER A 240 9.44 22.64 -13.66
CA SER A 240 8.33 21.85 -14.21
C SER A 240 7.29 22.72 -14.93
N ASN A 241 6.45 22.09 -15.76
CA ASN A 241 5.27 22.73 -16.33
C ASN A 241 4.30 23.22 -15.23
N ALA A 242 4.19 22.47 -14.12
CA ALA A 242 3.31 22.81 -13.00
C ALA A 242 3.77 24.08 -12.27
N ASP A 243 5.08 24.28 -12.09
CA ASP A 243 5.63 25.48 -11.44
C ASP A 243 5.22 26.75 -12.17
N LEU A 244 5.34 26.75 -13.50
CA LEU A 244 4.93 27.88 -14.34
C LEU A 244 3.43 28.12 -14.28
N LYS A 245 2.60 27.06 -14.34
CA LYS A 245 1.13 27.18 -14.27
C LYS A 245 0.68 27.77 -12.93
N ILE A 246 1.23 27.28 -11.82
CA ILE A 246 0.91 27.77 -10.49
C ILE A 246 1.33 29.23 -10.34
N SER A 247 2.55 29.59 -10.76
CA SER A 247 3.05 30.96 -10.69
C SER A 247 2.23 31.94 -11.55
N LEU A 248 1.91 31.57 -12.80
CA LEU A 248 1.05 32.37 -13.67
C LEU A 248 -0.36 32.55 -13.07
N ARG A 249 -0.95 31.48 -12.54
CA ARG A 249 -2.27 31.50 -11.89
C ARG A 249 -2.28 32.44 -10.69
N SER A 250 -1.25 32.37 -9.85
CA SER A 250 -1.11 33.24 -8.69
C SER A 250 -1.04 34.71 -9.10
N ALA A 251 -0.33 35.02 -10.18
CA ALA A 251 -0.22 36.36 -10.74
C ALA A 251 -1.54 36.86 -11.38
N ILE A 252 -2.21 36.04 -12.19
CA ILE A 252 -3.52 36.39 -12.80
C ILE A 252 -4.57 36.67 -11.71
N SER A 253 -4.57 35.90 -10.63
CA SER A 253 -5.51 36.06 -9.53
C SER A 253 -5.08 37.09 -8.48
N ALA A 254 -3.97 37.80 -8.69
CA ALA A 254 -3.33 38.63 -7.67
C ALA A 254 -4.13 39.87 -7.23
N SER A 255 -4.99 40.40 -8.11
CA SER A 255 -5.70 41.66 -7.87
C SER A 255 -7.13 41.66 -8.46
N PRO A 256 -8.15 42.11 -7.70
CA PRO A 256 -9.52 42.28 -8.21
C PRO A 256 -9.63 43.23 -9.40
N ALA A 257 -8.64 44.12 -9.62
CA ALA A 257 -8.59 45.01 -10.78
C ALA A 257 -8.59 44.25 -12.11
N PHE A 258 -8.08 43.01 -12.12
CA PHE A 258 -8.07 42.12 -13.29
C PHE A 258 -9.39 41.39 -13.51
N ALA A 259 -10.41 41.56 -12.67
CA ALA A 259 -11.60 40.72 -12.72
C ALA A 259 -12.33 40.73 -14.07
N GLU A 260 -12.49 41.91 -14.68
CA GLU A 260 -13.20 42.05 -15.96
C GLU A 260 -12.47 41.29 -17.08
N ASP A 261 -11.17 41.53 -17.23
CA ASP A 261 -10.33 40.87 -18.24
C ASP A 261 -10.12 39.38 -17.94
N ALA A 262 -9.85 39.01 -16.68
CA ALA A 262 -9.62 37.64 -16.27
C ALA A 262 -10.85 36.76 -16.51
N PHE A 263 -12.03 37.17 -16.02
CA PHE A 263 -13.24 36.37 -16.22
C PHE A 263 -13.65 36.32 -17.69
N GLY A 264 -13.60 37.45 -18.42
CA GLY A 264 -13.92 37.48 -19.84
C GLY A 264 -13.06 36.49 -20.63
N ASN A 265 -11.74 36.60 -20.50
CA ASN A 265 -10.81 35.74 -21.24
C ASN A 265 -10.85 34.27 -20.78
N LEU A 266 -11.00 33.99 -19.47
CA LEU A 266 -11.06 32.61 -18.97
C LEU A 266 -12.35 31.91 -19.39
N ILE A 267 -13.48 32.61 -19.44
CA ILE A 267 -14.75 32.07 -19.97
C ILE A 267 -14.56 31.61 -21.41
N ASP A 268 -13.93 32.41 -22.26
CA ASP A 268 -13.64 32.02 -23.64
C ASP A 268 -12.74 30.78 -23.71
N LYS A 269 -11.80 30.62 -22.77
CA LYS A 269 -10.93 29.43 -22.69
C LYS A 269 -11.66 28.17 -22.20
N LEU A 270 -12.79 28.28 -21.51
CA LEU A 270 -13.60 27.10 -21.13
C LEU A 270 -14.20 26.39 -22.36
N ALA A 271 -14.36 27.10 -23.48
CA ALA A 271 -14.80 26.51 -24.75
C ALA A 271 -13.71 25.69 -25.47
N ALA A 272 -12.48 25.63 -24.94
CA ALA A 272 -11.38 24.88 -25.55
C ALA A 272 -11.67 23.37 -25.61
N SER A 273 -11.32 22.71 -26.72
CA SER A 273 -11.50 21.26 -26.87
C SER A 273 -10.52 20.42 -26.06
N SER A 274 -9.40 20.99 -25.61
CA SER A 274 -8.37 20.28 -24.85
C SER A 274 -8.76 20.14 -23.38
N PRO A 275 -8.85 18.90 -22.83
CA PRO A 275 -9.16 18.69 -21.42
C PRO A 275 -8.14 19.32 -20.46
N SER A 276 -6.85 19.30 -20.82
CA SER A 276 -5.78 19.90 -20.00
C SER A 276 -5.88 21.42 -19.93
N VAL A 277 -6.32 22.06 -21.02
CA VAL A 277 -6.55 23.52 -21.03
C VAL A 277 -7.76 23.86 -20.18
N LYS A 278 -8.87 23.14 -20.34
CA LYS A 278 -10.07 23.30 -19.48
C LYS A 278 -9.73 23.14 -18.00
N ASN A 279 -8.93 22.14 -17.65
CA ASN A 279 -8.46 21.91 -16.28
C ASN A 279 -7.76 23.14 -15.70
N ASP A 280 -6.76 23.65 -16.43
CA ASP A 280 -5.99 24.82 -16.00
C ASP A 280 -6.85 26.09 -15.93
N THR A 281 -7.80 26.25 -16.87
CA THR A 281 -8.79 27.33 -16.86
C THR A 281 -9.67 27.26 -15.63
N LEU A 282 -10.22 26.08 -15.29
CA LEU A 282 -11.07 25.90 -14.10
C LEU A 282 -10.32 26.18 -12.79
N LEU A 283 -9.08 25.71 -12.67
CA LEU A 283 -8.23 26.00 -11.52
C LEU A 283 -7.94 27.50 -11.39
N THR A 284 -7.73 28.18 -12.52
CA THR A 284 -7.45 29.61 -12.55
C THR A 284 -8.70 30.44 -12.25
N VAL A 285 -9.87 30.07 -12.79
CA VAL A 285 -11.17 30.67 -12.44
C VAL A 285 -11.43 30.54 -10.94
N LYS A 286 -11.20 29.35 -10.37
CA LYS A 286 -11.35 29.14 -8.93
C LYS A 286 -10.44 30.07 -8.11
N ALA A 287 -9.16 30.17 -8.48
CA ALA A 287 -8.22 31.08 -7.81
C ALA A 287 -8.65 32.55 -7.91
N CYS A 288 -9.19 32.97 -9.07
CA CYS A 288 -9.74 34.30 -9.27
C CYS A 288 -10.96 34.56 -8.35
N ILE A 289 -11.91 33.61 -8.27
CA ILE A 289 -13.07 33.74 -7.37
C ILE A 289 -12.64 33.88 -5.91
N ASP A 290 -11.69 33.05 -5.48
CA ASP A 290 -11.22 33.03 -4.09
C ASP A 290 -10.47 34.33 -3.72
N LYS A 291 -9.79 35.00 -4.67
CA LYS A 291 -9.00 36.23 -4.42
C LYS A 291 -9.69 37.55 -4.78
N PHE A 292 -10.57 37.60 -5.79
CA PHE A 292 -11.20 38.85 -6.24
C PHE A 292 -12.38 39.30 -5.37
N GLY A 293 -12.91 38.40 -4.54
CA GLY A 293 -14.03 38.69 -3.64
C GLY A 293 -15.40 38.66 -4.32
N GLY A 294 -16.46 38.80 -3.51
CA GLY A 294 -17.82 38.57 -3.96
C GLY A 294 -18.42 39.64 -4.87
N GLU A 295 -17.91 40.89 -4.87
CA GLU A 295 -18.40 41.93 -5.79
C GLU A 295 -18.06 41.58 -7.25
N ALA A 296 -16.81 41.19 -7.52
CA ALA A 296 -16.40 40.72 -8.82
C ALA A 296 -17.19 39.47 -9.21
N CYS A 297 -17.34 38.52 -8.28
CA CYS A 297 -18.12 37.31 -8.51
C CYS A 297 -19.59 37.61 -8.86
N LEU A 298 -20.22 38.62 -8.25
CA LEU A 298 -21.60 39.02 -8.52
C LEU A 298 -21.81 39.46 -9.97
N LYS A 299 -20.82 40.10 -10.58
CA LYS A 299 -20.88 40.56 -11.98
C LYS A 299 -20.72 39.42 -12.99
N HIS A 300 -20.02 38.34 -12.64
CA HIS A 300 -19.58 37.30 -13.59
C HIS A 300 -20.13 35.88 -13.33
N TRP A 301 -20.81 35.60 -12.22
CA TRP A 301 -21.27 34.23 -11.91
C TRP A 301 -22.25 33.66 -12.95
N LEU A 302 -23.10 34.49 -13.57
CA LEU A 302 -24.11 34.03 -14.53
C LEU A 302 -23.47 33.60 -15.87
N PRO A 303 -22.54 34.38 -16.47
CA PRO A 303 -21.71 33.91 -17.58
C PRO A 303 -20.91 32.63 -17.26
N LEU A 304 -20.33 32.53 -16.05
CA LEU A 304 -19.61 31.33 -15.61
C LEU A 304 -20.54 30.11 -15.56
N TRP A 305 -21.72 30.26 -14.95
CA TRP A 305 -22.74 29.20 -14.93
C TRP A 305 -23.14 28.77 -16.35
N SER A 306 -23.42 29.73 -17.23
CA SER A 306 -23.82 29.45 -18.62
C SER A 306 -22.77 28.64 -19.37
N SER A 307 -21.49 28.88 -19.07
CA SER A 307 -20.35 28.19 -19.68
C SER A 307 -20.11 26.79 -19.09
N LEU A 308 -20.38 26.62 -17.80
CA LEU A 308 -20.13 25.35 -17.07
C LEU A 308 -21.32 24.40 -17.09
N LYS A 309 -22.55 24.89 -17.27
CA LYS A 309 -23.78 24.10 -17.18
C LYS A 309 -23.75 22.85 -18.05
N PHE A 310 -23.32 22.97 -19.31
CA PHE A 310 -23.27 21.83 -20.22
C PHE A 310 -22.29 20.76 -19.72
N GLU A 311 -21.09 21.17 -19.32
CA GLU A 311 -20.04 20.30 -18.78
C GLU A 311 -20.51 19.58 -17.50
N ILE A 312 -21.17 20.31 -16.59
CA ILE A 312 -21.68 19.73 -15.34
C ILE A 312 -22.84 18.76 -15.62
N MET A 313 -23.81 19.11 -16.47
CA MET A 313 -24.97 18.23 -16.71
C MET A 313 -24.61 16.96 -17.50
N HIS A 314 -23.59 17.01 -18.36
CA HIS A 314 -23.18 15.88 -19.22
C HIS A 314 -21.89 15.20 -18.76
N GLY A 315 -21.39 15.52 -17.56
CA GLY A 315 -20.22 14.87 -16.99
C GLY A 315 -20.50 13.40 -16.64
N ASN A 316 -19.72 12.49 -17.21
CA ASN A 316 -19.80 11.04 -16.94
C ASN A 316 -19.16 10.64 -15.61
N ASP A 317 -18.27 11.49 -15.07
CA ASP A 317 -17.45 11.23 -13.86
C ASP A 317 -18.08 11.75 -12.56
N ALA A 318 -19.41 11.93 -12.52
CA ALA A 318 -20.12 12.02 -11.26
C ALA A 318 -19.99 10.67 -10.51
N GLY A 319 -18.82 10.24 -10.05
CA GLY A 319 -18.69 9.02 -9.26
C GLY A 319 -19.56 9.15 -8.00
N TYR A 320 -20.28 8.08 -7.63
CA TYR A 320 -20.72 7.99 -6.24
C TYR A 320 -19.44 7.79 -5.42
N PRO A 321 -19.19 8.59 -4.36
CA PRO A 321 -17.90 8.57 -3.67
C PRO A 321 -17.52 7.26 -2.96
N ASP A 322 -18.33 6.20 -3.04
CA ASP A 322 -18.01 4.87 -2.50
C ASP A 322 -18.39 3.75 -3.50
N SER A 323 -17.77 3.75 -4.69
CA SER A 323 -17.71 2.50 -5.46
C SER A 323 -16.63 1.61 -4.81
N PRO A 324 -17.00 0.43 -4.26
CA PRO A 324 -15.99 -0.52 -3.80
C PRO A 324 -15.24 -0.98 -5.05
N VAL A 325 -13.92 -0.80 -5.07
CA VAL A 325 -13.00 -0.98 -6.20
C VAL A 325 -12.85 0.27 -7.09
N SER A 326 -12.26 1.34 -6.54
CA SER A 326 -11.29 2.12 -7.32
C SER A 326 -9.89 1.73 -6.84
N SER A 327 -9.15 1.08 -7.73
CA SER A 327 -7.75 0.72 -7.53
C SER A 327 -6.93 1.97 -7.17
N PRO A 328 -5.96 1.92 -6.24
CA PRO A 328 -5.14 3.08 -5.87
C PRO A 328 -4.20 3.60 -6.99
N THR A 329 -4.41 3.21 -8.24
CA THR A 329 -3.39 3.24 -9.28
C THR A 329 -3.67 4.18 -10.45
N GLN A 330 -4.68 5.05 -10.36
CA GLN A 330 -4.81 6.18 -11.28
C GLN A 330 -5.22 7.45 -10.52
N ILE A 331 -4.24 8.14 -9.93
CA ILE A 331 -4.34 9.58 -9.74
C ILE A 331 -4.27 10.19 -11.15
N SER A 332 -5.38 10.18 -11.89
CA SER A 332 -5.46 10.96 -13.12
C SER A 332 -5.47 12.44 -12.72
N GLU A 333 -4.78 13.27 -13.49
CA GLU A 333 -4.91 14.73 -13.45
C GLU A 333 -6.40 15.09 -13.25
N ALA A 334 -6.70 15.88 -12.21
CA ALA A 334 -8.04 16.05 -11.66
C ALA A 334 -9.14 16.21 -12.73
N ASP A 335 -10.21 15.42 -12.61
CA ASP A 335 -11.38 15.44 -13.49
C ASP A 335 -12.00 16.85 -13.60
N ASN A 336 -12.17 17.32 -14.85
CA ASN A 336 -12.76 18.63 -15.18
C ASN A 336 -14.18 18.79 -14.65
N TYR A 337 -14.94 17.70 -14.57
CA TYR A 337 -16.28 17.73 -14.00
C TYR A 337 -16.24 18.11 -12.51
N GLN A 338 -15.41 17.44 -11.71
CA GLN A 338 -15.26 17.75 -10.29
C GLN A 338 -14.73 19.18 -10.05
N LEU A 339 -13.82 19.66 -10.90
CA LEU A 339 -13.35 21.06 -10.84
C LEU A 339 -14.45 22.06 -11.17
N SER A 340 -15.30 21.79 -12.16
CA SER A 340 -16.44 22.65 -12.51
C SER A 340 -17.43 22.77 -11.34
N VAL A 341 -17.73 21.65 -10.69
CA VAL A 341 -18.58 21.61 -9.50
C VAL A 341 -17.93 22.31 -8.29
N ASN A 342 -16.60 22.26 -8.17
CA ASN A 342 -15.85 23.00 -7.15
C ASN A 342 -15.86 24.52 -7.39
N VAL A 343 -15.81 24.96 -8.65
CA VAL A 343 -15.94 26.38 -9.03
C VAL A 343 -17.29 26.92 -8.55
N MET A 344 -18.39 26.19 -8.81
CA MET A 344 -19.73 26.58 -8.34
C MET A 344 -19.82 26.70 -6.81
N ARG A 345 -19.12 25.83 -6.07
CA ARG A 345 -19.00 25.95 -4.60
C ARG A 345 -18.22 27.20 -4.18
N SER A 346 -17.10 27.52 -4.83
CA SER A 346 -16.34 28.75 -4.55
C SER A 346 -17.18 30.00 -4.83
N ILE A 347 -17.95 30.02 -5.92
CA ILE A 347 -18.91 31.10 -6.23
C ILE A 347 -19.92 31.27 -5.09
N ALA A 348 -20.54 30.17 -4.66
CA ALA A 348 -21.51 30.19 -3.58
C ALA A 348 -20.94 30.78 -2.27
N SER A 349 -19.71 30.37 -1.91
CA SER A 349 -19.01 30.90 -0.73
C SER A 349 -18.69 32.38 -0.86
N ALA A 350 -18.15 32.81 -2.02
CA ALA A 350 -17.76 34.20 -2.25
C ALA A 350 -18.98 35.14 -2.26
N LEU A 351 -20.10 34.72 -2.86
CA LEU A 351 -21.33 35.50 -2.88
C LEU A 351 -21.95 35.63 -1.49
N LEU A 352 -22.02 34.55 -0.71
CA LEU A 352 -22.60 34.61 0.65
C LEU A 352 -21.76 35.49 1.57
N GLN A 353 -20.43 35.46 1.46
CA GLN A 353 -19.54 36.32 2.24
C GLN A 353 -19.70 37.82 1.89
N PHE A 354 -20.17 38.14 0.68
CA PHE A 354 -20.37 39.51 0.22
C PHE A 354 -21.77 40.05 0.53
N ASP A 355 -22.81 39.35 0.09
CA ASP A 355 -24.21 39.72 0.34
C ASP A 355 -25.10 38.48 0.26
N GLU A 356 -25.87 38.25 1.32
CA GLU A 356 -26.81 37.13 1.41
C GLU A 356 -27.85 37.15 0.28
N LYS A 357 -28.30 38.34 -0.16
CA LYS A 357 -29.25 38.45 -1.27
C LYS A 357 -28.63 38.07 -2.61
N ALA A 358 -27.34 38.37 -2.79
CA ALA A 358 -26.59 37.96 -3.98
C ALA A 358 -26.48 36.43 -4.06
N PHE A 359 -26.18 35.79 -2.92
CA PHE A 359 -26.22 34.33 -2.82
C PHE A 359 -27.62 33.76 -3.09
N ASP A 360 -28.67 34.34 -2.51
CA ASP A 360 -30.04 33.84 -2.71
C ASP A 360 -30.49 33.96 -4.18
N LYS A 361 -30.11 35.04 -4.86
CA LYS A 361 -30.33 35.20 -6.30
C LYS A 361 -29.60 34.13 -7.12
N PHE A 362 -28.34 33.84 -6.77
CA PHE A 362 -27.56 32.78 -7.39
C PHE A 362 -28.22 31.41 -7.17
N LEU A 363 -28.49 31.05 -5.92
CA LEU A 363 -29.03 29.74 -5.56
C LEU A 363 -30.41 29.50 -6.19
N SER A 364 -31.31 30.48 -6.09
CA SER A 364 -32.64 30.38 -6.71
C SER A 364 -32.56 30.18 -8.21
N HIS A 365 -31.70 30.93 -8.91
CA HIS A 365 -31.52 30.77 -10.35
C HIS A 365 -31.02 29.35 -10.72
N ILE A 366 -29.97 28.87 -10.05
CA ILE A 366 -29.43 27.52 -10.30
C ILE A 366 -30.49 26.44 -10.03
N VAL A 367 -31.18 26.53 -8.88
CA VAL A 367 -32.22 25.55 -8.49
C VAL A 367 -33.39 25.55 -9.46
N GLU A 368 -33.87 26.72 -9.92
CA GLU A 368 -34.95 26.80 -10.91
C GLU A 368 -34.57 26.15 -12.25
N GLU A 369 -33.33 26.37 -12.72
CA GLU A 369 -32.88 25.78 -13.98
C GLU A 369 -32.72 24.25 -13.93
N VAL A 370 -32.34 23.69 -12.78
CA VAL A 370 -32.15 22.24 -12.60
C VAL A 370 -33.36 21.54 -11.98
N ARG A 371 -34.37 22.27 -11.50
CA ARG A 371 -35.61 21.70 -10.93
C ARG A 371 -36.28 20.66 -11.83
N PRO A 372 -36.38 20.84 -13.17
CA PRO A 372 -36.98 19.84 -14.04
C PRO A 372 -36.33 18.45 -13.93
N ASN A 373 -35.04 18.37 -13.59
CA ASN A 373 -34.30 17.11 -13.47
C ASN A 373 -34.81 16.25 -12.30
N PHE A 374 -35.40 16.85 -11.26
CA PHE A 374 -36.09 16.12 -10.18
C PHE A 374 -37.44 15.55 -10.60
N THR A 375 -38.07 16.13 -11.61
CA THR A 375 -39.38 15.69 -12.11
C THR A 375 -39.25 14.62 -13.18
N TYR A 376 -38.31 14.81 -14.11
CA TYR A 376 -38.09 13.93 -15.27
C TYR A 376 -36.94 12.92 -15.08
N GLU A 377 -36.23 12.99 -13.95
CA GLU A 377 -35.13 12.08 -13.56
C GLU A 377 -33.92 12.07 -14.51
N LYS A 378 -33.91 12.95 -15.52
CA LYS A 378 -32.79 13.18 -16.43
C LYS A 378 -31.71 14.02 -15.73
N ASP A 379 -30.45 13.60 -15.81
CA ASP A 379 -29.28 14.30 -15.23
C ASP A 379 -29.41 14.57 -13.72
N LEU A 380 -30.27 13.81 -13.01
CA LEU A 380 -30.56 14.03 -11.59
C LEU A 380 -29.32 13.82 -10.72
N LYS A 381 -28.48 12.86 -11.09
CA LYS A 381 -27.22 12.56 -10.39
C LYS A 381 -26.26 13.75 -10.43
N GLN A 382 -26.02 14.31 -11.61
CA GLN A 382 -25.20 15.50 -11.82
C GLN A 382 -25.79 16.71 -11.09
N THR A 383 -27.12 16.85 -11.11
CA THR A 383 -27.85 17.89 -10.37
C THR A 383 -27.61 17.79 -8.87
N CYS A 384 -27.73 16.59 -8.29
CA CYS A 384 -27.53 16.38 -6.85
C CYS A 384 -26.07 16.50 -6.45
N CYS A 385 -25.13 16.10 -7.31
CA CYS A 385 -23.70 16.33 -7.09
C CYS A 385 -23.35 17.82 -7.08
N LEU A 386 -23.89 18.61 -8.02
CA LEU A 386 -23.73 20.06 -8.06
C LEU A 386 -24.27 20.71 -6.78
N LEU A 387 -25.53 20.42 -6.43
CA LEU A 387 -26.20 21.02 -5.27
C LEU A 387 -25.57 20.56 -3.95
N GLY A 388 -25.19 19.28 -3.84
CA GLY A 388 -24.43 18.75 -2.70
C GLY A 388 -23.07 19.43 -2.55
N SER A 389 -22.35 19.66 -3.65
CA SER A 389 -21.09 20.42 -3.60
C SER A 389 -21.31 21.85 -3.12
N ILE A 390 -22.32 22.56 -3.64
CA ILE A 390 -22.67 23.90 -3.16
C ILE A 390 -22.99 23.86 -1.66
N ALA A 391 -23.85 22.92 -1.23
CA ALA A 391 -24.21 22.72 0.19
C ALA A 391 -22.98 22.46 1.08
N SER A 392 -21.94 21.81 0.55
CA SER A 392 -20.72 21.47 1.29
C SER A 392 -19.79 22.65 1.59
N ALA A 393 -20.14 23.88 1.16
CA ALA A 393 -19.33 25.08 1.36
C ALA A 393 -19.21 25.49 2.84
N ASN A 394 -20.35 25.62 3.54
CA ASN A 394 -20.45 25.97 4.95
C ASN A 394 -21.87 25.72 5.47
N GLN A 395 -22.08 25.87 6.79
CA GLN A 395 -23.34 25.60 7.47
C GLN A 395 -24.54 26.40 6.93
N GLN A 396 -24.39 27.71 6.67
CA GLN A 396 -25.51 28.54 6.23
C GLN A 396 -25.94 28.17 4.80
N ILE A 397 -24.96 27.93 3.92
CA ILE A 397 -25.22 27.44 2.55
C ILE A 397 -25.87 26.06 2.60
N PHE A 398 -25.36 25.16 3.44
CA PHE A 398 -25.91 23.81 3.62
C PHE A 398 -27.41 23.87 3.95
N ASN A 399 -27.80 24.63 4.98
CA ASN A 399 -29.20 24.73 5.40
C ASN A 399 -30.09 25.31 4.30
N LYS A 400 -29.65 26.37 3.61
CA LYS A 400 -30.43 26.99 2.51
C LYS A 400 -30.62 26.04 1.33
N VAL A 401 -29.57 25.31 0.94
CA VAL A 401 -29.66 24.34 -0.17
C VAL A 401 -30.56 23.17 0.22
N VAL A 402 -30.34 22.56 1.39
CA VAL A 402 -31.11 21.40 1.83
C VAL A 402 -32.59 21.73 1.99
N ALA A 403 -32.93 22.88 2.58
CA ALA A 403 -34.32 23.32 2.74
C ALA A 403 -35.07 23.48 1.41
N LEU A 404 -34.38 23.86 0.33
CA LEU A 404 -34.97 24.00 -1.01
C LEU A 404 -35.05 22.67 -1.76
N VAL A 405 -34.06 21.80 -1.60
CA VAL A 405 -33.88 20.61 -2.44
C VAL A 405 -34.56 19.38 -1.84
N LEU A 406 -34.48 19.18 -0.53
CA LEU A 406 -34.98 17.96 0.11
C LEU A 406 -36.49 17.73 -0.07
N PRO A 407 -37.37 18.76 -0.02
CA PRO A 407 -38.78 18.59 -0.35
C PRO A 407 -39.06 18.15 -1.79
N LEU A 408 -38.11 18.30 -2.73
CA LEU A 408 -38.27 17.83 -4.11
C LEU A 408 -38.10 16.31 -4.23
N PHE A 409 -37.39 15.67 -3.29
CA PHE A 409 -37.26 14.22 -3.22
C PHE A 409 -38.57 13.59 -2.73
N PHE A 410 -39.14 14.08 -1.63
CA PHE A 410 -40.26 13.41 -0.95
C PHE A 410 -41.66 13.76 -1.48
N LYS A 411 -41.79 14.68 -2.44
CA LYS A 411 -43.09 15.14 -2.98
C LYS A 411 -43.79 14.17 -3.94
N ASN A 412 -43.16 13.08 -4.38
CA ASN A 412 -43.66 12.20 -5.44
C ASN A 412 -43.78 10.72 -4.99
N SER A 413 -44.84 10.05 -5.47
CA SER A 413 -45.37 8.71 -5.10
C SER A 413 -44.35 7.53 -4.99
N PRO A 414 -44.68 6.42 -4.27
CA PRO A 414 -43.76 5.39 -3.84
C PRO A 414 -43.53 4.30 -4.91
N GLU A 415 -42.93 4.65 -6.04
CA GLU A 415 -42.49 3.68 -7.04
C GLU A 415 -41.07 3.17 -6.72
N LEU A 416 -40.86 1.85 -6.78
CA LEU A 416 -39.62 1.20 -6.33
C LEU A 416 -38.37 1.63 -7.13
N SER A 417 -38.55 1.89 -8.43
CA SER A 417 -37.52 2.44 -9.32
C SER A 417 -37.08 3.85 -8.89
N LYS A 418 -38.04 4.65 -8.44
CA LYS A 418 -37.83 6.01 -7.95
C LYS A 418 -37.09 6.03 -6.61
N LEU A 419 -37.48 5.14 -5.70
CA LEU A 419 -36.84 4.94 -4.39
C LEU A 419 -35.33 4.67 -4.53
N LYS A 420 -34.93 3.85 -5.51
CA LYS A 420 -33.52 3.60 -5.80
C LYS A 420 -32.76 4.88 -6.13
N LEU A 421 -33.31 5.69 -7.04
CA LEU A 421 -32.69 6.91 -7.52
C LEU A 421 -32.61 7.98 -6.42
N GLU A 422 -33.64 8.06 -5.57
CA GLU A 422 -33.67 8.94 -4.40
C GLU A 422 -32.57 8.57 -3.40
N ILE A 423 -32.48 7.30 -3.00
CA ILE A 423 -31.45 6.81 -2.05
C ILE A 423 -30.04 7.08 -2.56
N MET A 424 -29.79 6.83 -3.86
CA MET A 424 -28.47 7.07 -4.46
C MET A 424 -28.09 8.56 -4.41
N ASN A 425 -29.02 9.45 -4.71
CA ASN A 425 -28.74 10.88 -4.83
C ASN A 425 -28.76 11.63 -3.49
N LEU A 426 -29.42 11.11 -2.45
CA LEU A 426 -29.30 11.61 -1.07
C LEU A 426 -27.85 11.54 -0.56
N SER A 427 -27.06 10.59 -1.06
CA SER A 427 -25.68 10.39 -0.64
C SER A 427 -24.81 11.65 -0.79
N PHE A 428 -25.02 12.46 -1.82
CA PHE A 428 -24.30 13.73 -2.03
C PHE A 428 -24.55 14.75 -0.91
N PHE A 429 -25.74 14.74 -0.30
CA PHE A 429 -26.08 15.61 0.81
C PHE A 429 -25.53 15.07 2.14
N PHE A 430 -25.38 13.75 2.27
CA PHE A 430 -24.66 13.14 3.39
C PHE A 430 -23.16 13.47 3.33
N ASP A 431 -22.53 13.45 2.15
CA ASP A 431 -21.16 13.93 1.97
C ASP A 431 -21.00 15.41 2.32
N ALA A 432 -21.95 16.23 1.87
CA ALA A 432 -21.98 17.64 2.21
C ALA A 432 -22.09 17.86 3.73
N TYR A 433 -22.91 17.07 4.42
CA TYR A 433 -23.03 17.11 5.87
C TYR A 433 -21.71 16.75 6.55
N ILE A 434 -21.08 15.64 6.17
CA ILE A 434 -19.80 15.20 6.75
C ILE A 434 -18.73 16.28 6.55
N ARG A 435 -18.68 16.92 5.37
CA ARG A 435 -17.71 17.98 5.08
C ARG A 435 -17.94 19.25 5.91
N VAL A 436 -19.18 19.58 6.24
CA VAL A 436 -19.55 20.80 6.97
C VAL A 436 -19.48 20.60 8.48
N PHE A 437 -19.94 19.45 8.99
CA PHE A 437 -20.10 19.18 10.43
C PHE A 437 -19.08 18.18 10.99
N GLY A 438 -18.36 17.47 10.12
CA GLY A 438 -17.34 16.48 10.48
C GLY A 438 -17.84 15.04 10.55
N GLU A 439 -16.89 14.13 10.76
CA GLU A 439 -17.15 12.70 11.00
C GLU A 439 -17.37 12.41 12.50
N ALA A 440 -18.10 11.33 12.80
CA ALA A 440 -18.46 10.92 14.15
C ALA A 440 -17.26 10.73 15.11
N ASN A 441 -16.07 10.40 14.59
CA ASN A 441 -14.85 10.20 15.39
C ASN A 441 -14.08 11.48 15.73
N SER A 442 -14.55 12.68 15.32
CA SER A 442 -13.82 13.94 15.48
C SER A 442 -14.04 14.61 16.86
N GLU A 443 -12.96 14.97 17.56
CA GLU A 443 -12.94 15.52 18.93
C GLU A 443 -13.43 16.99 19.10
N GLN A 444 -14.33 17.49 18.25
CA GLN A 444 -14.79 18.90 18.30
C GLN A 444 -16.28 19.07 18.65
N ASN A 445 -16.72 20.33 18.77
CA ASN A 445 -18.02 20.86 19.19
C ASN A 445 -19.29 20.08 18.76
N GLU A 446 -20.35 20.27 19.56
CA GLU A 446 -21.73 19.85 19.25
C GLU A 446 -22.18 20.36 17.87
N VAL A 447 -22.94 19.52 17.16
CA VAL A 447 -23.46 19.87 15.83
C VAL A 447 -24.67 20.78 15.97
N PRO A 448 -24.67 21.97 15.37
CA PRO A 448 -25.80 22.89 15.47
C PRO A 448 -27.04 22.37 14.71
N PRO A 449 -28.24 22.87 15.03
CA PRO A 449 -29.45 22.56 14.29
C PRO A 449 -29.29 22.82 12.79
N ASN A 450 -29.74 21.87 11.97
CA ASN A 450 -29.57 21.90 10.53
C ASN A 450 -30.79 21.30 9.82
N SER A 451 -31.04 21.77 8.60
CA SER A 451 -32.25 21.46 7.84
C SER A 451 -32.35 19.99 7.40
N LEU A 452 -31.24 19.24 7.36
CA LEU A 452 -31.28 17.80 7.07
C LEU A 452 -31.84 17.01 8.26
N SER A 453 -31.55 17.44 9.48
CA SER A 453 -32.00 16.78 10.71
C SER A 453 -33.51 16.88 10.91
N GLU A 454 -34.15 17.92 10.35
CA GLU A 454 -35.62 18.10 10.36
C GLU A 454 -36.37 17.01 9.56
N GLN A 455 -35.66 16.25 8.72
CA GLN A 455 -36.22 15.19 7.86
C GLN A 455 -35.59 13.82 8.18
N LYS A 456 -34.90 13.70 9.32
CA LYS A 456 -34.22 12.47 9.75
C LYS A 456 -35.15 11.26 9.76
N ASP A 457 -36.34 11.42 10.32
CA ASP A 457 -37.32 10.33 10.45
C ASP A 457 -37.77 9.81 9.08
N GLU A 458 -37.98 10.70 8.10
CA GLU A 458 -38.33 10.33 6.73
C GLU A 458 -37.18 9.57 6.06
N ILE A 459 -35.93 10.04 6.22
CA ILE A 459 -34.74 9.37 5.68
C ILE A 459 -34.60 7.95 6.26
N LEU A 460 -34.73 7.81 7.59
CA LEU A 460 -34.63 6.51 8.26
C LEU A 460 -35.78 5.58 7.86
N MET A 461 -37.01 6.10 7.71
CA MET A 461 -38.16 5.34 7.24
C MET A 461 -37.94 4.82 5.80
N VAL A 462 -37.43 5.67 4.91
CA VAL A 462 -37.16 5.33 3.51
C VAL A 462 -36.07 4.25 3.41
N LEU A 463 -34.96 4.42 4.11
CA LEU A 463 -33.84 3.46 4.09
C LEU A 463 -34.21 2.13 4.77
N SER A 464 -34.95 2.16 5.88
CA SER A 464 -35.39 0.95 6.58
C SER A 464 -36.35 0.15 5.72
N LYS A 465 -37.38 0.78 5.14
CA LYS A 465 -38.31 0.14 4.19
C LYS A 465 -37.57 -0.46 2.99
N ALA A 466 -36.58 0.26 2.47
CA ALA A 466 -35.76 -0.22 1.36
C ALA A 466 -34.94 -1.47 1.73
N LEU A 467 -34.44 -1.59 2.96
CA LEU A 467 -33.65 -2.74 3.41
C LEU A 467 -34.51 -3.94 3.86
N THR A 468 -35.57 -3.70 4.64
CA THR A 468 -36.32 -4.75 5.34
C THR A 468 -37.60 -5.17 4.63
N ALA A 469 -38.29 -4.26 3.95
CA ALA A 469 -39.59 -4.54 3.31
C ALA A 469 -39.49 -4.80 1.80
N SER A 470 -38.34 -4.53 1.17
CA SER A 470 -38.16 -4.78 -0.27
C SER A 470 -37.93 -6.26 -0.56
N PRO A 471 -38.40 -6.79 -1.71
CA PRO A 471 -38.18 -8.19 -2.08
C PRO A 471 -36.69 -8.55 -2.13
N LYS A 472 -36.33 -9.81 -1.78
CA LYS A 472 -34.93 -10.27 -1.81
C LYS A 472 -34.27 -10.20 -3.21
N VAL A 473 -35.08 -10.13 -4.28
CA VAL A 473 -34.62 -9.93 -5.67
C VAL A 473 -34.01 -8.54 -5.88
N GLU A 474 -34.40 -7.54 -5.08
CA GLU A 474 -33.95 -6.14 -5.19
C GLU A 474 -32.62 -5.89 -4.49
N VAL A 475 -31.62 -6.67 -4.90
CA VAL A 475 -30.27 -6.67 -4.30
C VAL A 475 -29.65 -5.28 -4.31
N THR A 476 -29.84 -4.53 -5.40
CA THR A 476 -29.19 -3.21 -5.56
C THR A 476 -29.71 -2.21 -4.54
N ILE A 477 -31.03 -2.10 -4.36
CA ILE A 477 -31.64 -1.14 -3.44
C ILE A 477 -31.25 -1.47 -1.99
N ARG A 478 -31.32 -2.76 -1.62
CA ARG A 478 -30.97 -3.21 -0.27
C ARG A 478 -29.49 -3.00 0.04
N THR A 479 -28.61 -3.27 -0.92
CA THR A 479 -27.17 -2.98 -0.80
C THR A 479 -26.93 -1.49 -0.62
N LEU A 480 -27.58 -0.65 -1.43
CA LEU A 480 -27.49 0.81 -1.31
C LEU A 480 -27.99 1.31 0.05
N SER A 481 -29.07 0.74 0.60
CA SER A 481 -29.55 1.08 1.94
C SER A 481 -28.51 0.81 3.02
N ILE A 482 -27.83 -0.34 2.98
CA ILE A 482 -26.74 -0.66 3.93
C ILE A 482 -25.61 0.37 3.82
N ILE A 483 -25.22 0.73 2.58
CA ILE A 483 -24.17 1.75 2.34
C ILE A 483 -24.60 3.11 2.92
N GLN A 484 -25.83 3.55 2.64
CA GLN A 484 -26.32 4.84 3.17
C GLN A 484 -26.47 4.82 4.69
N PHE A 485 -26.93 3.72 5.30
CA PHE A 485 -26.97 3.58 6.76
C PHE A 485 -25.59 3.70 7.39
N THR A 486 -24.59 3.06 6.79
CA THR A 486 -23.18 3.18 7.23
C THR A 486 -22.72 4.64 7.17
N LYS A 487 -23.13 5.38 6.13
CA LYS A 487 -22.80 6.79 5.96
C LYS A 487 -23.50 7.69 6.98
N LEU A 488 -24.76 7.42 7.30
CA LEU A 488 -25.48 8.13 8.37
C LEU A 488 -24.81 7.95 9.73
N ILE A 489 -24.23 6.78 10.01
CA ILE A 489 -23.47 6.54 11.25
C ILE A 489 -22.15 7.32 11.27
N LYS A 490 -21.53 7.55 10.12
CA LYS A 490 -20.34 8.41 10.01
C LYS A 490 -20.66 9.91 10.19
N MET A 491 -21.90 10.33 9.97
CA MET A 491 -22.33 11.72 10.15
C MET A 491 -22.37 12.07 11.63
N LYS A 492 -21.51 13.00 12.04
CA LYS A 492 -21.39 13.42 13.43
C LYS A 492 -22.72 13.94 13.98
N GLY A 493 -23.14 13.44 15.14
CA GLY A 493 -24.31 13.96 15.86
C GLY A 493 -25.66 13.80 15.15
N PHE A 494 -25.71 13.06 14.04
CA PHE A 494 -26.96 12.89 13.26
C PHE A 494 -27.87 11.81 13.87
N LEU A 495 -27.29 10.68 14.30
CA LEU A 495 -28.02 9.56 14.87
C LEU A 495 -27.87 9.48 16.40
N MET A 496 -28.96 9.10 17.05
CA MET A 496 -29.00 8.72 18.47
C MET A 496 -28.50 7.29 18.64
N ARG A 497 -28.07 6.94 19.86
CA ARG A 497 -27.51 5.62 20.16
C ARG A 497 -28.50 4.48 19.86
N GLU A 498 -29.78 4.71 20.14
CA GLU A 498 -30.87 3.77 19.89
C GLU A 498 -31.10 3.55 18.38
N GLU A 499 -30.92 4.61 17.58
CA GLU A 499 -31.04 4.53 16.11
C GLU A 499 -29.87 3.76 15.51
N VAL A 500 -28.65 3.96 16.03
CA VAL A 500 -27.48 3.17 15.65
C VAL A 500 -27.69 1.69 15.99
N ALA A 501 -28.21 1.38 17.18
CA ALA A 501 -28.52 0.01 17.58
C ALA A 501 -29.53 -0.65 16.62
N LEU A 502 -30.59 0.07 16.24
CA LEU A 502 -31.58 -0.42 15.28
C LEU A 502 -30.98 -0.68 13.89
N ILE A 503 -30.10 0.19 13.42
CA ILE A 503 -29.39 0.01 12.14
C ILE A 503 -28.48 -1.21 12.18
N VAL A 504 -27.69 -1.38 13.26
CA VAL A 504 -26.86 -2.57 13.47
C VAL A 504 -27.71 -3.83 13.45
N GLN A 505 -28.92 -3.78 14.05
CA GLN A 505 -29.88 -4.87 14.00
C GLN A 505 -30.27 -5.21 12.55
N TYR A 506 -30.74 -4.22 11.78
CA TYR A 506 -31.13 -4.46 10.39
C TYR A 506 -30.01 -5.06 9.53
N ILE A 507 -28.77 -4.61 9.75
CA ILE A 507 -27.61 -5.09 8.99
C ILE A 507 -27.30 -6.55 9.32
N TYR A 508 -27.21 -6.91 10.61
CA TYR A 508 -26.85 -8.29 10.96
C TYR A 508 -27.97 -9.27 10.57
N GLU A 509 -29.24 -8.87 10.70
CA GLU A 509 -30.37 -9.69 10.25
C GLU A 509 -30.31 -9.90 8.73
N ALA A 510 -29.98 -8.87 7.95
CA ALA A 510 -29.79 -8.99 6.51
C ALA A 510 -28.62 -9.93 6.13
N ILE A 511 -27.51 -9.91 6.89
CA ILE A 511 -26.37 -10.83 6.68
C ILE A 511 -26.78 -12.29 6.89
N LEU A 512 -27.63 -12.56 7.89
CA LEU A 512 -28.02 -13.92 8.25
C LEU A 512 -29.15 -14.49 7.37
N THR A 513 -30.00 -13.64 6.83
CA THR A 513 -31.23 -14.04 6.11
C THR A 513 -31.12 -13.94 4.59
N ASP A 514 -30.12 -13.23 4.07
CA ASP A 514 -29.93 -13.05 2.64
C ASP A 514 -28.77 -13.88 2.09
N ASN A 515 -29.08 -14.71 1.08
CA ASN A 515 -28.10 -15.57 0.41
C ASN A 515 -27.28 -14.81 -0.66
N ASN A 516 -27.52 -13.52 -0.87
CA ASN A 516 -26.83 -12.73 -1.86
C ASN A 516 -25.46 -12.23 -1.36
N LYS A 517 -24.42 -12.49 -2.16
CA LYS A 517 -23.03 -12.09 -1.84
C LYS A 517 -22.85 -10.58 -1.68
N ASN A 518 -23.55 -9.74 -2.44
CA ASN A 518 -23.40 -8.28 -2.36
C ASN A 518 -23.93 -7.73 -1.04
N ILE A 519 -25.08 -8.22 -0.59
CA ILE A 519 -25.67 -7.84 0.70
C ILE A 519 -24.80 -8.34 1.84
N TYR A 520 -24.32 -9.57 1.74
CA TYR A 520 -23.38 -10.15 2.70
C TYR A 520 -22.11 -9.28 2.85
N TYR A 521 -21.42 -8.97 1.76
CA TYR A 521 -20.19 -8.16 1.82
C TYR A 521 -20.45 -6.72 2.25
N ALA A 522 -21.52 -6.07 1.75
CA ALA A 522 -21.87 -4.71 2.17
C ALA A 522 -22.22 -4.65 3.65
N GLY A 523 -22.94 -5.66 4.17
CA GLY A 523 -23.26 -5.76 5.60
C GLY A 523 -22.02 -5.97 6.46
N LEU A 524 -21.10 -6.85 6.04
CA LEU A 524 -19.84 -7.08 6.77
C LEU A 524 -18.96 -5.82 6.82
N GLU A 525 -18.76 -5.15 5.68
CA GLU A 525 -18.03 -3.87 5.61
C GLU A 525 -18.71 -2.81 6.48
N SER A 526 -20.04 -2.78 6.49
CA SER A 526 -20.82 -1.89 7.36
C SER A 526 -20.58 -2.17 8.85
N LEU A 527 -20.71 -3.42 9.31
CA LEU A 527 -20.47 -3.78 10.71
C LEU A 527 -19.03 -3.47 11.16
N LYS A 528 -18.05 -3.67 10.27
CA LYS A 528 -16.66 -3.28 10.53
C LYS A 528 -16.51 -1.78 10.70
N ALA A 529 -17.04 -0.99 9.75
CA ALA A 529 -16.98 0.47 9.81
C ALA A 529 -17.72 1.03 11.04
N ILE A 530 -18.88 0.47 11.40
CA ILE A 530 -19.61 0.85 12.60
C ILE A 530 -18.83 0.46 13.85
N GLY A 531 -18.17 -0.71 13.86
CA GLY A 531 -17.35 -1.17 14.99
C GLY A 531 -16.12 -0.30 15.28
N GLU A 532 -15.68 0.53 14.32
CA GLU A 532 -14.64 1.55 14.56
C GLU A 532 -15.15 2.71 15.43
N ILE A 533 -16.44 3.04 15.32
CA ILE A 533 -17.09 4.19 15.98
C ILE A 533 -17.84 3.75 17.25
N HIS A 534 -18.60 2.65 17.17
CA HIS A 534 -19.53 2.14 18.19
C HIS A 534 -19.29 0.64 18.46
N GLU A 535 -18.08 0.28 18.89
CA GLU A 535 -17.68 -1.12 19.16
C GLU A 535 -18.58 -1.81 20.20
N ASP A 536 -19.08 -1.07 21.19
CA ASP A 536 -19.98 -1.57 22.23
C ASP A 536 -21.35 -1.96 21.69
N ILE A 537 -21.91 -1.18 20.77
CA ILE A 537 -23.22 -1.46 20.15
C ILE A 537 -23.11 -2.68 19.24
N VAL A 538 -22.05 -2.76 18.42
CA VAL A 538 -21.81 -3.93 17.55
C VAL A 538 -21.65 -5.20 18.39
N PHE A 539 -20.98 -5.12 19.53
CA PHE A 539 -20.88 -6.24 20.47
C PHE A 539 -22.24 -6.67 21.02
N GLU A 540 -23.01 -5.75 21.63
CA GLU A 540 -24.26 -6.09 22.32
C GLU A 540 -25.39 -6.50 21.36
N ILE A 541 -25.54 -5.81 20.23
CA ILE A 541 -26.68 -5.99 19.33
C ILE A 541 -26.42 -7.06 18.27
N SER A 542 -25.18 -7.17 17.78
CA SER A 542 -24.84 -8.11 16.71
C SER A 542 -24.13 -9.36 17.25
N LEU A 543 -22.90 -9.23 17.77
CA LEU A 543 -22.08 -10.39 18.13
C LEU A 543 -22.74 -11.27 19.20
N LYS A 544 -23.17 -10.66 20.30
CA LYS A 544 -23.84 -11.39 21.39
C LYS A 544 -25.09 -12.11 20.91
N ARG A 545 -25.89 -11.45 20.07
CA ARG A 545 -27.10 -12.04 19.51
C ARG A 545 -26.80 -13.22 18.58
N MET A 546 -25.78 -13.11 17.71
CA MET A 546 -25.33 -14.23 16.87
C MET A 546 -24.85 -15.43 17.70
N LEU A 547 -24.14 -15.19 18.79
CA LEU A 547 -23.69 -16.26 19.71
C LEU A 547 -24.86 -16.95 20.44
N GLU A 548 -25.90 -16.19 20.79
CA GLU A 548 -27.12 -16.71 21.40
C GLU A 548 -27.96 -17.53 20.41
N LEU A 549 -28.01 -17.13 19.13
CA LEU A 549 -28.73 -17.81 18.06
C LEU A 549 -28.18 -19.21 17.74
N LEU A 550 -26.90 -19.48 18.05
CA LEU A 550 -26.33 -20.81 17.89
C LEU A 550 -27.04 -21.81 18.82
N PRO A 551 -27.71 -22.85 18.28
CA PRO A 551 -28.47 -23.80 19.08
C PRO A 551 -27.53 -24.63 19.96
N ILE A 552 -28.05 -25.08 21.10
CA ILE A 552 -27.34 -25.98 22.02
C ILE A 552 -27.48 -27.43 21.53
N ASP A 553 -28.68 -27.82 21.09
CA ASP A 553 -28.91 -29.13 20.48
C ASP A 553 -28.38 -29.14 19.02
N PRO A 554 -27.48 -30.07 18.66
CA PRO A 554 -27.02 -30.23 17.27
C PRO A 554 -28.15 -30.48 16.25
N ASN A 555 -29.29 -31.02 16.67
CA ASN A 555 -30.43 -31.34 15.78
C ASN A 555 -31.41 -30.16 15.60
N GLU A 556 -31.32 -29.13 16.44
CA GLU A 556 -32.15 -27.93 16.31
C GLU A 556 -31.54 -26.97 15.28
N GLY A 557 -32.40 -26.34 14.47
CA GLY A 557 -32.01 -25.23 13.59
C GLY A 557 -31.99 -23.90 14.35
N ALA A 558 -31.13 -22.97 13.94
CA ALA A 558 -31.21 -21.61 14.46
C ALA A 558 -32.41 -20.90 13.83
N GLN A 559 -33.15 -20.13 14.62
CA GLN A 559 -34.31 -19.36 14.15
C GLN A 559 -34.18 -17.90 14.52
N LEU A 560 -34.28 -17.04 13.51
CA LEU A 560 -34.34 -15.59 13.66
C LEU A 560 -35.81 -15.14 13.57
N ASN A 561 -36.22 -14.24 14.47
CA ASN A 561 -37.55 -13.61 14.48
C ASN A 561 -38.73 -14.60 14.35
N GLU A 562 -38.73 -15.63 15.21
CA GLU A 562 -39.77 -16.66 15.40
C GLU A 562 -40.16 -17.50 14.16
N ASN A 563 -39.64 -17.29 12.95
CA ASN A 563 -40.04 -18.04 11.75
C ASN A 563 -39.00 -18.16 10.61
N GLU A 564 -37.84 -17.48 10.65
CA GLU A 564 -36.85 -17.58 9.56
C GLU A 564 -35.67 -18.51 9.95
N PRO A 565 -35.49 -19.66 9.28
CA PRO A 565 -34.40 -20.57 9.58
C PRO A 565 -33.06 -19.99 9.11
N VAL A 566 -32.04 -20.10 9.96
CA VAL A 566 -30.67 -19.66 9.67
C VAL A 566 -29.71 -20.82 9.85
N ASP A 567 -28.82 -21.02 8.87
CA ASP A 567 -27.81 -22.07 8.94
C ASP A 567 -26.71 -21.74 9.95
N LYS A 568 -26.31 -22.73 10.76
CA LYS A 568 -25.25 -22.59 11.76
C LYS A 568 -23.93 -22.15 11.13
N GLU A 569 -23.63 -22.66 9.94
CA GLU A 569 -22.46 -22.29 9.15
C GLU A 569 -22.47 -20.81 8.77
N THR A 570 -23.63 -20.26 8.39
CA THR A 570 -23.78 -18.84 8.04
C THR A 570 -23.52 -17.94 9.26
N ILE A 571 -24.03 -18.33 10.44
CA ILE A 571 -23.78 -17.60 11.70
C ILE A 571 -22.28 -17.60 12.03
N LEU A 572 -21.66 -18.79 12.04
CA LEU A 572 -20.24 -18.92 12.35
C LEU A 572 -19.36 -18.16 11.35
N LYS A 573 -19.68 -18.26 10.06
CA LYS A 573 -18.97 -17.52 9.00
C LYS A 573 -19.14 -16.01 9.16
N ALA A 574 -20.34 -15.51 9.47
CA ALA A 574 -20.55 -14.10 9.74
C ALA A 574 -19.69 -13.61 10.91
N ILE A 575 -19.71 -14.32 12.05
CA ILE A 575 -18.86 -14.02 13.22
C ILE A 575 -17.39 -13.95 12.81
N LEU A 576 -16.89 -14.92 12.04
CA LEU A 576 -15.52 -14.93 11.55
C LEU A 576 -15.21 -13.69 10.69
N ASP A 577 -16.06 -13.38 9.72
CA ASP A 577 -15.73 -12.40 8.69
C ASP A 577 -15.75 -10.95 9.19
N PHE A 578 -16.62 -10.58 10.16
CA PHE A 578 -16.67 -9.20 10.68
C PHE A 578 -15.82 -8.93 11.92
N THR A 579 -15.54 -9.94 12.75
CA THR A 579 -14.86 -9.71 14.05
C THR A 579 -13.34 -9.62 13.94
N ASN A 580 -12.75 -10.12 12.83
CA ASN A 580 -11.30 -10.16 12.60
C ASN A 580 -10.58 -8.80 12.62
N SER A 581 -11.28 -7.67 12.64
CA SER A 581 -10.64 -6.34 12.62
C SER A 581 -10.47 -5.70 14.01
N ARG A 582 -11.08 -6.25 15.08
CA ARG A 582 -11.11 -5.60 16.40
C ARG A 582 -10.80 -6.53 17.56
N HIS A 583 -9.81 -6.17 18.37
CA HIS A 583 -9.31 -7.01 19.48
C HIS A 583 -10.39 -7.42 20.48
N LYS A 584 -11.31 -6.49 20.85
CA LYS A 584 -12.41 -6.77 21.77
C LYS A 584 -13.39 -7.78 21.19
N LEU A 585 -13.79 -7.61 19.92
CA LEU A 585 -14.72 -8.52 19.25
C LEU A 585 -14.13 -9.92 19.07
N VAL A 586 -12.84 -10.04 18.73
CA VAL A 586 -12.14 -11.34 18.66
C VAL A 586 -12.16 -12.03 20.02
N LYS A 587 -11.78 -11.31 21.09
CA LYS A 587 -11.77 -11.84 22.46
C LYS A 587 -13.13 -12.38 22.89
N GLU A 588 -14.18 -11.58 22.71
CA GLU A 588 -15.55 -11.98 23.10
C GLU A 588 -16.09 -13.12 22.24
N SER A 589 -15.74 -13.17 20.95
CA SER A 589 -16.11 -14.27 20.05
C SER A 589 -15.49 -15.60 20.51
N VAL A 590 -14.19 -15.59 20.85
CA VAL A 590 -13.49 -16.77 21.37
C VAL A 590 -14.13 -17.26 22.68
N LEU A 591 -14.45 -16.36 23.61
CA LEU A 591 -15.12 -16.70 24.87
C LEU A 591 -16.52 -17.27 24.65
N GLY A 592 -17.33 -16.62 23.82
CA GLY A 592 -18.70 -17.03 23.52
C GLY A 592 -18.76 -18.39 22.85
N LEU A 593 -17.94 -18.60 21.82
CA LEU A 593 -17.85 -19.88 21.10
C LEU A 593 -17.30 -21.00 21.99
N SER A 594 -16.33 -20.73 22.85
CA SER A 594 -15.80 -21.74 23.79
C SER A 594 -16.84 -22.18 24.81
N LYS A 595 -17.65 -21.23 25.33
CA LYS A 595 -18.79 -21.55 26.20
C LYS A 595 -19.83 -22.39 25.46
N LYS A 596 -20.17 -22.02 24.22
CA LYS A 596 -21.10 -22.79 23.37
C LYS A 596 -20.58 -24.20 23.10
N LEU A 597 -19.29 -24.37 22.79
CA LEU A 597 -18.66 -25.67 22.60
C LEU A 597 -18.86 -26.59 23.81
N CYS A 598 -18.65 -26.08 25.02
CA CYS A 598 -18.82 -26.87 26.25
C CYS A 598 -20.29 -27.27 26.50
N GLN A 599 -21.25 -26.51 25.97
CA GLN A 599 -22.68 -26.83 26.06
C GLN A 599 -23.12 -27.85 24.99
N VAL A 600 -22.47 -27.84 23.83
CA VAL A 600 -22.79 -28.70 22.68
C VAL A 600 -22.11 -30.07 22.76
N ALA A 601 -20.87 -30.12 23.26
CA ALA A 601 -20.08 -31.36 23.36
C ALA A 601 -20.75 -32.54 24.09
N PRO A 602 -21.60 -32.35 25.13
CA PRO A 602 -22.30 -33.45 25.81
C PRO A 602 -23.26 -34.25 24.93
N TYR A 603 -23.72 -33.73 23.80
CA TYR A 603 -24.70 -34.40 22.93
C TYR A 603 -24.01 -35.49 22.08
N ALA A 604 -24.70 -36.62 21.87
CA ALA A 604 -24.13 -37.80 21.21
C ALA A 604 -23.72 -37.54 19.75
N ASP A 605 -24.56 -36.84 18.97
CA ASP A 605 -24.33 -36.53 17.54
C ASP A 605 -23.75 -35.13 17.34
N SER A 606 -22.86 -34.68 18.23
CA SER A 606 -22.31 -33.32 18.21
C SER A 606 -20.97 -33.18 17.50
N SER A 607 -20.35 -34.25 16.99
CA SER A 607 -18.96 -34.21 16.49
C SER A 607 -18.75 -33.19 15.37
N GLU A 608 -19.62 -33.18 14.37
CA GLU A 608 -19.54 -32.24 13.24
C GLU A 608 -19.78 -30.79 13.67
N TYR A 609 -20.75 -30.58 14.58
CA TYR A 609 -21.02 -29.23 15.08
C TYR A 609 -19.88 -28.71 15.98
N CYS A 610 -19.31 -29.58 16.80
CA CYS A 610 -18.10 -29.29 17.56
C CYS A 610 -16.94 -28.92 16.63
N PHE A 611 -16.77 -29.64 15.52
CA PHE A 611 -15.76 -29.34 14.50
C PHE A 611 -15.93 -27.93 13.94
N LEU A 612 -17.16 -27.53 13.59
CA LEU A 612 -17.44 -26.17 13.08
C LEU A 612 -17.10 -25.08 14.11
N ILE A 613 -17.49 -25.27 15.38
CA ILE A 613 -17.20 -24.30 16.45
C ILE A 613 -15.69 -24.23 16.72
N ILE A 614 -15.02 -25.37 16.87
CA ILE A 614 -13.57 -25.44 17.13
C ILE A 614 -12.79 -24.82 15.97
N SER A 615 -13.16 -25.14 14.73
CA SER A 615 -12.54 -24.56 13.53
C SER A 615 -12.70 -23.05 13.50
N SER A 616 -13.85 -22.54 13.93
CA SER A 616 -14.10 -21.09 14.04
C SER A 616 -13.19 -20.45 15.10
N ILE A 617 -13.11 -21.03 16.30
CA ILE A 617 -12.21 -20.52 17.36
C ILE A 617 -10.74 -20.57 16.91
N HIS A 618 -10.32 -21.67 16.29
CA HIS A 618 -8.97 -21.82 15.76
C HIS A 618 -8.66 -20.77 14.69
N THR A 619 -9.59 -20.50 13.78
CA THR A 619 -9.44 -19.48 12.73
C THR A 619 -9.34 -18.07 13.31
N LEU A 620 -10.18 -17.73 14.30
CA LEU A 620 -10.11 -16.45 15.01
C LEU A 620 -8.75 -16.25 15.68
N LEU A 621 -8.21 -17.27 16.36
CA LEU A 621 -6.93 -17.16 17.06
C LEU A 621 -5.74 -17.12 16.09
N SER A 622 -5.73 -18.00 15.08
CA SER A 622 -4.62 -18.11 14.13
C SER A 622 -4.47 -16.88 13.24
N ASN A 623 -5.58 -16.33 12.72
CA ASN A 623 -5.56 -15.13 11.89
C ASN A 623 -5.22 -13.86 12.69
N ASN A 624 -5.57 -13.82 13.97
CA ASN A 624 -5.43 -12.63 14.82
C ASN A 624 -4.34 -12.76 15.90
N ILE A 625 -3.41 -13.71 15.74
CA ILE A 625 -2.38 -14.01 16.75
C ILE A 625 -1.48 -12.80 17.05
N GLU A 626 -1.26 -11.91 16.08
CA GLU A 626 -0.49 -10.67 16.29
C GLU A 626 -1.30 -9.59 17.04
N MET A 627 -2.62 -9.60 16.93
CA MET A 627 -3.52 -8.65 17.61
C MET A 627 -3.77 -8.99 19.07
N ILE A 628 -3.78 -10.28 19.43
CA ILE A 628 -4.04 -10.74 20.80
C ILE A 628 -2.83 -10.44 21.70
N ARG A 629 -3.06 -9.63 22.74
CA ARG A 629 -2.04 -9.25 23.73
C ARG A 629 -1.99 -10.26 24.88
N GLU A 630 -0.92 -10.19 25.68
CA GLU A 630 -0.71 -11.09 26.82
C GLU A 630 -1.86 -11.04 27.84
N ASN A 631 -2.39 -9.84 28.11
CA ASN A 631 -3.53 -9.67 29.00
C ASN A 631 -4.82 -10.31 28.45
N ASP A 632 -5.04 -10.23 27.14
CA ASP A 632 -6.21 -10.82 26.50
C ASP A 632 -6.12 -12.35 26.53
N ALA A 633 -4.95 -12.90 26.19
CA ALA A 633 -4.70 -14.34 26.24
C ALA A 633 -4.84 -14.90 27.66
N GLY A 634 -4.28 -14.20 28.66
CA GLY A 634 -4.43 -14.56 30.07
C GLY A 634 -5.89 -14.58 30.51
N PHE A 635 -6.65 -13.52 30.19
CA PHE A 635 -8.07 -13.45 30.52
C PHE A 635 -8.90 -14.54 29.83
N ILE A 636 -8.65 -14.82 28.55
CA ILE A 636 -9.33 -15.90 27.83
C ILE A 636 -9.04 -17.23 28.53
N LYS A 637 -7.76 -17.51 28.79
CA LYS A 637 -7.29 -18.76 29.39
C LYS A 637 -7.91 -19.02 30.76
N GLU A 638 -7.94 -18.02 31.64
CA GLU A 638 -8.59 -18.11 32.96
C GLU A 638 -10.06 -18.55 32.90
N ASN A 639 -10.77 -18.16 31.83
CA ASN A 639 -12.20 -18.42 31.69
C ASN A 639 -12.53 -19.73 30.96
N ILE A 640 -11.64 -20.24 30.08
CA ILE A 640 -11.99 -21.37 29.19
C ILE A 640 -11.11 -22.61 29.35
N GLU A 641 -9.90 -22.50 29.89
CA GLU A 641 -8.93 -23.61 29.86
C GLU A 641 -9.42 -24.85 30.61
N MET A 642 -9.82 -24.70 31.88
CA MET A 642 -10.33 -25.83 32.68
C MET A 642 -11.62 -26.43 32.13
N PRO A 643 -12.63 -25.64 31.70
CA PRO A 643 -13.79 -26.15 30.98
C PRO A 643 -13.42 -26.97 29.73
N LEU A 644 -12.46 -26.51 28.93
CA LEU A 644 -12.00 -27.24 27.75
C LEU A 644 -11.29 -28.54 28.11
N PHE A 645 -10.47 -28.55 29.18
CA PHE A 645 -9.83 -29.77 29.67
C PHE A 645 -10.85 -30.83 30.11
N ALA A 646 -11.87 -30.40 30.87
CA ALA A 646 -12.97 -31.27 31.25
C ALA A 646 -13.73 -31.78 30.02
N ALA A 647 -13.98 -30.91 29.03
CA ALA A 647 -14.69 -31.29 27.81
C ALA A 647 -13.91 -32.33 26.97
N MET A 648 -12.61 -32.13 26.78
CA MET A 648 -11.72 -33.08 26.08
C MET A 648 -11.63 -34.44 26.77
N THR A 649 -11.79 -34.48 28.09
CA THR A 649 -11.66 -35.71 28.87
C THR A 649 -12.98 -36.48 28.94
N ASN A 650 -14.10 -35.77 29.05
CA ASN A 650 -15.40 -36.38 29.37
C ASN A 650 -16.29 -36.64 28.15
N TYR A 651 -16.09 -35.94 27.02
CA TYR A 651 -17.01 -36.00 25.88
C TYR A 651 -16.38 -36.71 24.66
N PRO A 652 -16.97 -37.83 24.20
CA PRO A 652 -16.45 -38.60 23.06
C PRO A 652 -16.38 -37.81 21.75
N SER A 653 -17.29 -36.86 21.52
CA SER A 653 -17.33 -35.98 20.34
C SER A 653 -16.06 -35.14 20.17
N LEU A 654 -15.35 -34.86 21.27
CA LEU A 654 -14.07 -34.16 21.27
C LEU A 654 -12.90 -35.14 21.41
N GLN A 655 -13.02 -36.15 22.26
CA GLN A 655 -11.91 -37.04 22.60
C GLN A 655 -11.60 -38.04 21.48
N LYS A 656 -12.63 -38.65 20.87
CA LYS A 656 -12.47 -39.77 19.92
C LYS A 656 -12.32 -39.31 18.47
N ASP A 657 -12.64 -38.06 18.18
CA ASP A 657 -12.47 -37.47 16.85
C ASP A 657 -11.06 -36.85 16.74
N ASP A 658 -10.25 -37.37 15.82
CA ASP A 658 -8.85 -36.95 15.62
C ASP A 658 -8.74 -35.46 15.27
N HIS A 659 -9.67 -34.94 14.46
CA HIS A 659 -9.63 -33.56 13.97
C HIS A 659 -10.02 -32.59 15.09
N ASN A 660 -11.11 -32.89 15.81
CA ASN A 660 -11.58 -32.06 16.92
C ASN A 660 -10.52 -31.95 18.01
N LEU A 661 -9.92 -33.06 18.43
CA LEU A 661 -8.90 -33.06 19.47
C LEU A 661 -7.65 -32.29 19.03
N THR A 662 -7.21 -32.46 17.78
CA THR A 662 -6.04 -31.76 17.25
C THR A 662 -6.26 -30.25 17.18
N LEU A 663 -7.38 -29.79 16.61
CA LEU A 663 -7.68 -28.36 16.52
C LEU A 663 -7.86 -27.72 17.89
N LEU A 664 -8.53 -28.42 18.81
CA LEU A 664 -8.71 -27.93 20.17
C LEU A 664 -7.37 -27.84 20.93
N SER A 665 -6.48 -28.78 20.70
CA SER A 665 -5.11 -28.74 21.25
C SER A 665 -4.31 -27.57 20.67
N ASN A 666 -4.48 -27.24 19.38
CA ASN A 666 -3.86 -26.06 18.76
C ASN A 666 -4.40 -24.75 19.35
N ILE A 667 -5.70 -24.66 19.69
CA ILE A 667 -6.28 -23.49 20.38
C ILE A 667 -5.55 -23.23 21.70
N ILE A 668 -5.37 -24.27 22.51
CA ILE A 668 -4.71 -24.13 23.81
C ILE A 668 -3.22 -23.80 23.64
N PHE A 669 -2.56 -24.36 22.62
CA PHE A 669 -1.20 -23.95 22.25
C PHE A 669 -1.10 -22.46 21.96
N PHE A 670 -2.01 -21.88 21.16
CA PHE A 670 -1.99 -20.45 20.86
C PHE A 670 -2.20 -19.57 22.11
N LEU A 671 -3.09 -19.99 23.02
CA LEU A 671 -3.32 -19.28 24.27
C LEU A 671 -2.08 -19.30 25.16
N ASN A 672 -1.38 -20.44 25.27
CA ASN A 672 -0.11 -20.53 26.00
C ASN A 672 0.99 -19.70 25.37
N LEU A 673 1.10 -19.74 24.04
CA LEU A 673 2.10 -18.98 23.30
C LEU A 673 2.00 -17.47 23.55
N LYS A 674 0.80 -16.98 23.87
CA LYS A 674 0.52 -15.57 24.18
C LYS A 674 0.34 -15.29 25.66
N SER A 675 0.44 -16.29 26.53
CA SER A 675 0.34 -16.08 27.97
C SER A 675 1.60 -15.39 28.51
N PRO A 676 1.50 -14.63 29.62
CA PRO A 676 2.66 -14.01 30.25
C PRO A 676 3.74 -15.03 30.65
N ARG A 677 4.99 -14.82 30.23
CA ARG A 677 6.08 -15.80 30.45
C ARG A 677 6.38 -16.10 31.91
N ASN A 678 6.08 -15.17 32.82
CA ASN A 678 6.28 -15.36 34.25
C ASN A 678 5.34 -16.43 34.85
N THR A 679 4.23 -16.80 34.20
CA THR A 679 3.32 -17.85 34.68
C THR A 679 3.71 -19.25 34.22
N HIS A 680 4.62 -19.35 33.24
CA HIS A 680 4.92 -20.62 32.55
C HIS A 680 5.46 -21.73 33.46
N GLN A 681 6.20 -21.42 34.52
CA GLN A 681 6.69 -22.43 35.47
C GLN A 681 5.55 -23.03 36.31
N ASP A 682 4.63 -22.18 36.76
CA ASP A 682 3.45 -22.60 37.52
C ASP A 682 2.51 -23.42 36.62
N GLU A 683 2.36 -23.00 35.36
CA GLU A 683 1.59 -23.71 34.36
C GLU A 683 2.16 -25.10 34.06
N LEU A 684 3.48 -25.22 33.86
CA LEU A 684 4.14 -26.52 33.68
C LEU A 684 3.85 -27.45 34.86
N THR A 685 3.94 -26.93 36.08
CA THR A 685 3.64 -27.69 37.31
C THR A 685 2.18 -28.15 37.34
N ARG A 686 1.24 -27.27 36.97
CA ARG A 686 -0.19 -27.60 36.92
C ARG A 686 -0.51 -28.63 35.83
N TYR A 687 0.09 -28.51 34.65
CA TYR A 687 -0.12 -29.47 33.56
C TYR A 687 0.41 -30.84 33.89
N LYS A 688 1.57 -30.94 34.55
CA LYS A 688 2.07 -32.21 35.08
C LYS A 688 1.07 -32.83 36.05
N LYS A 689 0.62 -32.08 37.05
CA LYS A 689 -0.35 -32.59 38.03
C LYS A 689 -1.66 -33.08 37.39
N TYR A 690 -2.13 -32.37 36.36
CA TYR A 690 -3.37 -32.73 35.68
C TYR A 690 -3.19 -33.94 34.75
N PHE A 691 -2.30 -33.86 33.76
CA PHE A 691 -2.17 -34.91 32.73
C PHE A 691 -1.39 -36.13 33.23
N VAL A 692 -0.37 -35.94 34.05
CA VAL A 692 0.48 -37.03 34.51
C VAL A 692 -0.12 -37.68 35.74
N ASP A 693 -0.34 -36.92 36.82
CA ASP A 693 -0.75 -37.52 38.10
C ASP A 693 -2.23 -37.95 38.08
N SER A 694 -3.11 -37.11 37.52
CA SER A 694 -4.55 -37.35 37.55
C SER A 694 -5.04 -38.23 36.40
N LEU A 695 -4.52 -38.02 35.19
CA LEU A 695 -4.94 -38.76 33.98
C LEU A 695 -4.00 -39.91 33.60
N GLN A 696 -2.87 -40.08 34.31
CA GLN A 696 -1.94 -41.20 34.15
C GLN A 696 -1.42 -41.35 32.71
N LEU A 697 -1.06 -40.24 32.07
CA LEU A 697 -0.67 -40.18 30.65
C LEU A 697 0.45 -41.15 30.24
N PHE A 698 1.36 -41.47 31.16
CA PHE A 698 2.51 -42.34 30.90
C PHE A 698 2.31 -43.80 31.34
N VAL A 699 1.14 -44.16 31.88
CA VAL A 699 0.85 -45.54 32.32
C VAL A 699 0.29 -46.39 31.18
N LYS A 700 -0.56 -45.80 30.34
CA LYS A 700 -1.17 -46.46 29.17
C LYS A 700 -1.28 -45.48 28.00
N PRO A 701 -1.27 -45.95 26.74
CA PRO A 701 -1.47 -45.07 25.59
C PRO A 701 -2.76 -44.26 25.71
N SER A 702 -2.66 -42.95 25.51
CA SER A 702 -3.79 -42.03 25.65
C SER A 702 -3.76 -40.94 24.60
N ARG A 703 -4.93 -40.66 24.01
CA ARG A 703 -5.15 -39.56 23.04
C ARG A 703 -4.86 -38.19 23.62
N LEU A 704 -4.92 -38.06 24.95
CA LEU A 704 -4.63 -36.82 25.67
C LEU A 704 -3.13 -36.45 25.67
N VAL A 705 -2.27 -37.27 25.04
CA VAL A 705 -0.89 -36.88 24.76
C VAL A 705 -0.82 -35.66 23.83
N VAL A 706 -1.76 -35.54 22.88
CA VAL A 706 -1.81 -34.45 21.89
C VAL A 706 -2.07 -33.08 22.54
N PRO A 707 -3.07 -32.88 23.42
CA PRO A 707 -3.17 -31.62 24.16
C PRO A 707 -1.97 -31.38 25.08
N PHE A 708 -1.42 -32.43 25.71
CA PHE A 708 -0.27 -32.29 26.62
C PHE A 708 0.99 -31.81 25.91
N GLU A 709 1.34 -32.38 24.76
CA GLU A 709 2.52 -31.95 23.99
C GLU A 709 2.37 -30.51 23.49
N LYS A 710 1.17 -30.10 23.07
CA LYS A 710 0.86 -28.75 22.56
C LYS A 710 1.02 -27.73 23.68
N LEU A 711 0.57 -28.07 24.88
CA LEU A 711 0.79 -27.28 26.09
C LEU A 711 2.27 -27.08 26.39
N LEU A 712 3.05 -28.17 26.41
CA LEU A 712 4.49 -28.11 26.67
C LEU A 712 5.25 -27.30 25.62
N CYS A 713 4.80 -27.35 24.37
CA CYS A 713 5.42 -26.62 23.28
C CYS A 713 5.17 -25.10 23.37
N GLY A 714 4.03 -24.68 23.92
CA GLY A 714 3.70 -23.27 24.15
C GLY A 714 4.45 -22.61 25.32
N ILE A 715 5.03 -23.41 26.22
CA ILE A 715 5.74 -22.95 27.43
C ILE A 715 7.18 -22.51 27.12
N ASP A 716 7.79 -21.71 27.99
CA ASP A 716 9.20 -21.30 27.86
C ASP A 716 10.16 -22.50 27.97
N LYS A 717 11.16 -22.55 27.09
CA LYS A 717 12.20 -23.59 27.13
C LYS A 717 13.14 -23.47 28.33
N ASN A 718 13.17 -22.32 28.99
CA ASN A 718 13.97 -22.10 30.20
C ASN A 718 13.27 -22.57 31.48
N CYS A 719 12.01 -23.04 31.41
CA CYS A 719 11.33 -23.63 32.57
C CYS A 719 12.06 -24.88 33.05
N GLU A 720 12.15 -25.06 34.36
CA GLU A 720 12.82 -26.21 34.99
C GLU A 720 11.92 -27.45 34.91
N PHE A 721 12.36 -28.44 34.14
CA PHE A 721 11.70 -29.74 34.00
C PHE A 721 12.59 -30.87 34.55
N ASN A 722 12.68 -30.95 35.88
CA ASN A 722 13.62 -31.85 36.58
C ASN A 722 13.41 -33.35 36.29
N GLU A 723 12.20 -33.80 35.99
CA GLU A 723 11.85 -35.21 35.77
C GLU A 723 11.80 -35.61 34.28
N VAL A 724 12.34 -34.77 33.39
CA VAL A 724 12.24 -35.01 31.93
C VAL A 724 12.85 -36.35 31.52
N GLU A 725 13.97 -36.78 32.11
CA GLU A 725 14.59 -38.09 31.81
C GLU A 725 13.65 -39.26 32.16
N HIS A 726 12.89 -39.14 33.24
CA HIS A 726 11.95 -40.17 33.67
C HIS A 726 10.79 -40.31 32.68
N TYR A 727 10.17 -39.19 32.30
CA TYR A 727 9.06 -39.19 31.34
C TYR A 727 9.52 -39.54 29.92
N PHE A 728 10.75 -39.18 29.55
CA PHE A 728 11.35 -39.60 28.30
C PHE A 728 11.47 -41.13 28.22
N ALA A 729 11.99 -41.77 29.29
CA ALA A 729 12.08 -43.22 29.40
C ALA A 729 10.70 -43.89 29.29
N GLN A 730 9.72 -43.42 30.07
CA GLN A 730 8.35 -43.95 30.03
C GLN A 730 7.70 -43.80 28.65
N THR A 731 7.96 -42.70 27.94
CA THR A 731 7.48 -42.49 26.58
C THR A 731 8.05 -43.54 25.62
N MET A 732 9.35 -43.84 25.73
CA MET A 732 9.99 -44.88 24.92
C MET A 732 9.44 -46.27 25.23
N ASP A 733 9.20 -46.58 26.50
CA ASP A 733 8.65 -47.87 26.92
C ASP A 733 7.22 -48.05 26.40
N LEU A 734 6.39 -47.00 26.45
CA LEU A 734 5.05 -47.00 25.83
C LEU A 734 5.13 -47.22 24.33
N LEU A 735 6.03 -46.55 23.62
CA LEU A 735 6.20 -46.67 22.16
C LEU A 735 6.66 -48.06 21.70
N ARG A 736 7.26 -48.84 22.62
CA ARG A 736 7.65 -50.26 22.43
C ARG A 736 6.54 -51.25 22.78
N SER A 737 5.48 -50.82 23.46
CA SER A 737 4.36 -51.70 23.82
C SER A 737 3.55 -52.14 22.60
N GLU A 738 2.93 -53.32 22.66
CA GLU A 738 2.05 -53.81 21.58
C GLU A 738 0.78 -52.96 21.47
N GLU A 739 0.26 -52.45 22.59
CA GLU A 739 -1.00 -51.67 22.67
C GLU A 739 -0.99 -50.39 21.82
N ILE A 740 0.16 -49.72 21.69
CA ILE A 740 0.27 -48.48 20.90
C ILE A 740 0.47 -48.74 19.41
N THR A 741 0.81 -49.98 19.02
CA THR A 741 1.12 -50.33 17.63
C THR A 741 -0.14 -50.29 16.76
N GLU A 742 -1.31 -50.52 17.34
CA GLU A 742 -2.62 -50.40 16.69
C GLU A 742 -3.22 -48.97 16.77
N ALA A 743 -2.68 -48.11 17.64
CA ALA A 743 -3.19 -46.78 17.97
C ALA A 743 -2.35 -45.66 17.30
N GLN A 744 -2.52 -45.49 15.98
CA GLN A 744 -1.66 -44.60 15.16
C GLN A 744 -1.68 -43.12 15.58
N PHE A 745 -2.84 -42.60 16.03
CA PHE A 745 -2.99 -41.21 16.44
C PHE A 745 -2.19 -40.91 17.72
N GLU A 746 -2.32 -41.78 18.73
CA GLU A 746 -1.60 -41.73 19.99
C GLU A 746 -0.10 -41.89 19.75
N ARG A 747 0.29 -42.88 18.93
CA ARG A 747 1.69 -43.14 18.57
C ARG A 747 2.38 -41.87 18.05
N LEU A 748 1.72 -41.15 17.13
CA LEU A 748 2.27 -39.90 16.58
C LEU A 748 2.48 -38.84 17.68
N GLY A 749 1.51 -38.65 18.57
CA GLY A 749 1.64 -37.69 19.68
C GLY A 749 2.75 -38.05 20.68
N TYR A 750 3.00 -39.33 20.97
CA TYR A 750 4.15 -39.70 21.80
C TYR A 750 5.50 -39.51 21.07
N LEU A 751 5.55 -39.67 19.74
CA LEU A 751 6.74 -39.39 18.93
C LEU A 751 7.05 -37.87 18.85
N GLU A 752 6.01 -37.05 18.68
CA GLU A 752 6.12 -35.59 18.78
C GLU A 752 6.58 -35.15 20.19
N LEU A 753 6.06 -35.79 21.24
CA LEU A 753 6.49 -35.54 22.63
C LEU A 753 7.99 -35.82 22.85
N LEU A 754 8.54 -36.94 22.32
CA LEU A 754 9.98 -37.22 22.34
C LEU A 754 10.79 -36.10 21.66
N THR A 755 10.25 -35.57 20.57
CA THR A 755 10.87 -34.46 19.82
C THR A 755 10.89 -33.19 20.66
N ILE A 756 9.82 -32.88 21.39
CA ILE A 756 9.74 -31.72 22.29
C ILE A 756 10.75 -31.83 23.42
N PHE A 757 10.80 -32.98 24.11
CA PHE A 757 11.77 -33.21 25.17
C PHE A 757 13.20 -33.03 24.65
N THR A 758 13.51 -33.61 23.50
CA THR A 758 14.84 -33.50 22.86
C THR A 758 15.17 -32.07 22.42
N ASN A 759 14.16 -31.32 21.97
CA ASN A 759 14.35 -29.96 21.50
C ASN A 759 14.55 -28.97 22.66
N LYS A 760 13.82 -29.13 23.77
CA LYS A 760 13.76 -28.15 24.86
C LYS A 760 14.64 -28.48 26.07
N TRP A 761 14.51 -29.68 26.63
CA TRP A 761 14.96 -29.97 28.00
C TRP A 761 16.00 -31.08 28.13
N MET A 762 16.16 -31.94 27.13
CA MET A 762 17.22 -32.96 27.13
C MET A 762 18.53 -32.38 26.59
N ASP A 763 19.60 -32.56 27.36
CA ASP A 763 20.97 -32.32 26.93
C ASP A 763 21.56 -33.54 26.20
N GLU A 764 22.70 -33.36 25.55
CA GLU A 764 23.30 -34.40 24.70
C GLU A 764 23.85 -35.57 25.53
N GLN A 765 24.29 -35.32 26.77
CA GLN A 765 24.80 -36.34 27.68
C GLN A 765 23.68 -37.25 28.19
N SER A 766 22.58 -36.69 28.68
CA SER A 766 21.46 -37.53 29.14
C SER A 766 20.78 -38.25 28.00
N LEU A 767 20.73 -37.67 26.80
CA LEU A 767 20.17 -38.33 25.63
C LEU A 767 20.95 -39.60 25.24
N SER A 768 22.28 -39.59 25.38
CA SER A 768 23.13 -40.75 25.04
C SER A 768 22.79 -42.03 25.83
N LYS A 769 22.19 -41.90 27.02
CA LYS A 769 21.74 -43.04 27.85
C LYS A 769 20.58 -43.83 27.23
N PHE A 770 19.78 -43.18 26.39
CA PHE A 770 18.54 -43.74 25.83
C PHE A 770 18.66 -44.16 24.37
N ILE A 771 19.74 -43.74 23.70
CA ILE A 771 19.97 -44.02 22.29
C ILE A 771 20.66 -45.37 22.14
N ASN A 772 19.95 -46.34 21.56
CA ASN A 772 20.53 -47.59 21.09
C ASN A 772 20.61 -47.58 19.56
N LEU A 773 21.82 -47.33 19.04
CA LEU A 773 22.04 -47.27 17.59
C LEU A 773 22.19 -48.65 16.94
N ASP A 774 22.35 -49.72 17.73
CA ASP A 774 22.60 -51.07 17.21
C ASP A 774 21.31 -51.88 17.06
N ASP A 775 20.24 -51.45 17.75
CA ASP A 775 18.88 -51.95 17.53
C ASP A 775 18.30 -51.36 16.23
N LEU A 776 18.21 -52.20 15.21
CA LEU A 776 17.69 -51.85 13.89
C LEU A 776 16.18 -52.18 13.72
N SER A 777 15.46 -52.44 14.82
CA SER A 777 14.02 -52.65 14.76
C SER A 777 13.28 -51.41 14.22
N PRO A 778 12.18 -51.58 13.45
CA PRO A 778 11.43 -50.45 12.88
C PRO A 778 10.98 -49.43 13.93
N VAL A 779 10.51 -49.92 15.08
CA VAL A 779 10.05 -49.10 16.21
C VAL A 779 11.19 -48.23 16.77
N ASN A 780 12.38 -48.81 16.96
CA ASN A 780 13.53 -48.06 17.45
C ASN A 780 14.03 -47.03 16.42
N LEU A 781 14.10 -47.40 15.15
CA LEU A 781 14.50 -46.49 14.07
C LEU A 781 13.56 -45.28 13.94
N GLU A 782 12.24 -45.50 14.04
CA GLU A 782 11.24 -44.43 14.04
C GLU A 782 11.45 -43.49 15.25
N MET A 783 11.54 -44.03 16.46
CA MET A 783 11.80 -43.22 17.67
C MET A 783 13.09 -42.39 17.53
N LEU A 784 14.18 -43.00 17.06
CA LEU A 784 15.45 -42.32 16.87
C LEU A 784 15.35 -41.17 15.86
N VAL A 785 14.59 -41.34 14.77
CA VAL A 785 14.39 -40.28 13.77
C VAL A 785 13.65 -39.08 14.37
N TRP A 786 12.60 -39.30 15.15
CA TRP A 786 11.87 -38.22 15.83
C TRP A 786 12.72 -37.52 16.90
N ILE A 787 13.49 -38.28 17.70
CA ILE A 787 14.49 -37.73 18.63
C ILE A 787 15.50 -36.84 17.86
N VAL A 788 16.08 -37.37 16.77
CA VAL A 788 17.08 -36.65 15.98
C VAL A 788 16.47 -35.44 15.28
N LYS A 789 15.18 -35.45 14.89
CA LYS A 789 14.47 -34.26 14.39
C LYS A 789 14.56 -33.11 15.40
N GLY A 790 14.38 -33.40 16.69
CA GLY A 790 14.55 -32.42 17.77
C GLY A 790 15.96 -31.80 17.82
N LEU A 791 16.99 -32.62 17.60
CA LEU A 791 18.41 -32.20 17.51
C LEU A 791 18.71 -31.39 16.24
N VAL A 792 18.15 -31.81 15.09
CA VAL A 792 18.30 -31.15 13.79
C VAL A 792 17.71 -29.74 13.85
N MET A 793 16.51 -29.58 14.41
CA MET A 793 15.86 -28.27 14.54
C MET A 793 16.69 -27.27 15.37
N LYS A 794 17.48 -27.75 16.34
CA LYS A 794 18.39 -26.90 17.14
C LYS A 794 19.82 -26.78 16.59
N ASN A 795 20.10 -27.37 15.41
CA ASN A 795 21.42 -27.42 14.77
C ASN A 795 22.52 -28.08 15.63
N SER A 796 22.19 -29.10 16.43
CA SER A 796 23.17 -29.84 17.25
C SER A 796 24.23 -30.55 16.41
N HIS A 797 25.47 -30.63 16.92
CA HIS A 797 26.55 -31.37 16.27
C HIS A 797 26.32 -32.89 16.31
N HIS A 798 25.68 -33.40 17.36
CA HIS A 798 25.36 -34.83 17.47
C HIS A 798 24.40 -35.28 16.37
N ALA A 799 23.50 -34.41 15.91
CA ALA A 799 22.60 -34.71 14.80
C ALA A 799 23.35 -35.15 13.53
N VAL A 800 24.54 -34.60 13.26
CA VAL A 800 25.35 -34.93 12.09
C VAL A 800 25.82 -36.39 12.14
N LEU A 801 26.19 -36.90 13.32
CA LEU A 801 26.60 -38.29 13.52
C LEU A 801 25.45 -39.26 13.24
N PHE A 802 24.24 -38.93 13.70
CA PHE A 802 23.05 -39.72 13.42
C PHE A 802 22.70 -39.72 11.93
N GLN A 803 22.77 -38.56 11.28
CA GLN A 803 22.56 -38.45 9.84
C GLN A 803 23.54 -39.32 9.05
N GLU A 804 24.82 -39.36 9.42
CA GLU A 804 25.81 -40.25 8.77
C GLU A 804 25.43 -41.73 8.92
N LYS A 805 25.01 -42.14 10.14
CA LYS A 805 24.56 -43.52 10.36
C LYS A 805 23.32 -43.83 9.54
N PHE A 806 22.31 -42.95 9.54
CA PHE A 806 21.08 -43.15 8.77
C PHE A 806 21.32 -43.22 7.26
N VAL A 807 22.22 -42.40 6.70
CA VAL A 807 22.61 -42.50 5.29
C VAL A 807 23.31 -43.83 5.00
N LYS A 808 24.15 -44.35 5.90
CA LYS A 808 24.75 -45.68 5.76
C LYS A 808 23.71 -46.80 5.79
N LEU A 809 22.67 -46.69 6.61
CA LEU A 809 21.61 -47.71 6.69
C LEU A 809 20.78 -47.83 5.40
N LEU A 810 20.80 -46.83 4.51
CA LEU A 810 20.12 -46.89 3.20
C LEU A 810 20.71 -47.96 2.26
N SER A 811 21.97 -48.39 2.48
CA SER A 811 22.58 -49.48 1.73
C SER A 811 22.20 -50.87 2.23
N SER A 812 21.41 -50.98 3.30
CA SER A 812 20.93 -52.27 3.79
C SER A 812 19.77 -52.79 2.93
N SER A 813 19.84 -54.06 2.55
CA SER A 813 18.80 -54.74 1.77
C SER A 813 17.50 -54.94 2.54
N GLU A 814 17.56 -55.03 3.87
CA GLU A 814 16.37 -55.33 4.72
C GLU A 814 15.65 -54.06 5.17
N ILE A 815 16.40 -53.06 5.65
CA ILE A 815 15.83 -51.85 6.29
C ILE A 815 15.99 -50.58 5.44
N GLY A 816 16.77 -50.61 4.36
CA GLY A 816 17.12 -49.42 3.59
C GLY A 816 15.91 -48.67 3.02
N ASN A 817 14.90 -49.39 2.54
CA ASN A 817 13.65 -48.80 2.03
C ASN A 817 12.82 -48.15 3.17
N TYR A 818 12.74 -48.80 4.34
CA TYR A 818 12.03 -48.24 5.49
C TYR A 818 12.74 -46.98 6.01
N MET A 819 14.06 -47.02 6.16
CA MET A 819 14.87 -45.87 6.53
C MET A 819 14.71 -44.72 5.53
N ALA A 820 14.66 -44.99 4.22
CA ALA A 820 14.47 -43.97 3.19
C ALA A 820 13.17 -43.18 3.40
N LYS A 821 12.07 -43.85 3.80
CA LYS A 821 10.78 -43.20 4.08
C LYS A 821 10.85 -42.29 5.30
N LEU A 822 11.59 -42.68 6.33
CA LEU A 822 11.74 -41.89 7.56
C LEU A 822 12.50 -40.56 7.37
N PHE A 823 13.26 -40.38 6.28
CA PHE A 823 13.92 -39.10 6.00
C PHE A 823 12.94 -37.94 5.82
N GLU A 824 11.69 -38.20 5.41
CA GLU A 824 10.63 -37.18 5.29
C GLU A 824 10.38 -36.49 6.64
N VAL A 825 10.44 -37.24 7.75
CA VAL A 825 10.15 -36.75 9.11
C VAL A 825 11.04 -35.58 9.48
N PHE A 826 12.29 -35.50 9.01
CA PHE A 826 13.19 -34.40 9.37
C PHE A 826 12.72 -33.03 8.84
N VAL A 827 12.06 -33.01 7.68
CA VAL A 827 11.70 -31.77 6.97
C VAL A 827 10.22 -31.44 6.96
N VAL A 828 9.34 -32.40 7.27
CA VAL A 828 7.89 -32.16 7.43
C VAL A 828 7.65 -31.06 8.47
N ASP A 829 6.81 -30.11 8.09
CA ASP A 829 6.35 -29.06 9.01
C ASP A 829 5.38 -29.64 10.02
N VAL A 830 5.75 -29.49 11.29
CA VAL A 830 4.90 -29.84 12.43
C VAL A 830 4.42 -28.53 13.03
N ILE A 831 3.10 -28.31 13.05
CA ILE A 831 2.48 -27.04 13.49
C ILE A 831 3.02 -26.61 14.87
N THR A 832 3.23 -27.58 15.76
CA THR A 832 3.77 -27.39 17.12
C THR A 832 5.11 -26.63 17.12
N PHE A 833 5.97 -26.88 16.14
CA PHE A 833 7.30 -26.27 16.02
C PHE A 833 7.34 -25.06 15.07
N GLN A 834 6.20 -24.57 14.61
CA GLN A 834 6.13 -23.38 13.76
C GLN A 834 6.67 -22.15 14.51
N LYS A 835 7.36 -21.27 13.78
CA LYS A 835 7.85 -20.01 14.32
C LYS A 835 6.81 -18.92 14.22
N TYR A 836 6.71 -18.12 15.27
CA TYR A 836 5.85 -16.94 15.32
C TYR A 836 6.69 -15.68 15.52
N LYS A 837 6.28 -14.58 14.88
CA LYS A 837 7.00 -13.29 14.95
C LYS A 837 7.09 -12.83 16.41
N GLY A 838 8.30 -12.45 16.84
CA GLY A 838 8.57 -12.02 18.22
C GLY A 838 8.67 -13.14 19.26
N ILE A 839 8.46 -14.41 18.88
CA ILE A 839 8.50 -15.55 19.81
C ILE A 839 9.64 -16.49 19.41
N SER A 840 10.68 -16.53 20.24
CA SER A 840 11.85 -17.41 20.09
C SER A 840 12.21 -18.16 21.38
N TRP A 841 11.42 -17.94 22.42
CA TRP A 841 11.62 -18.45 23.77
C TRP A 841 10.93 -19.81 24.00
N ASN A 842 9.96 -20.20 23.17
CA ASN A 842 9.16 -21.42 23.38
C ASN A 842 9.89 -22.71 22.97
N ASN A 843 10.49 -22.73 21.77
CA ASN A 843 11.21 -23.88 21.21
C ASN A 843 12.62 -23.51 20.74
N ASN A 844 13.50 -24.50 20.62
CA ASN A 844 14.84 -24.37 20.03
C ASN A 844 14.82 -24.73 18.53
N VAL A 845 14.15 -23.91 17.72
CA VAL A 845 14.14 -24.09 16.26
C VAL A 845 14.98 -22.99 15.61
N LYS A 846 15.99 -23.36 14.82
CA LYS A 846 16.79 -22.41 14.02
C LYS A 846 16.11 -22.15 12.69
N LEU A 847 16.20 -20.93 12.13
CA LEU A 847 15.45 -20.59 10.91
C LEU A 847 15.92 -21.42 9.70
N THR A 848 17.23 -21.63 9.59
CA THR A 848 17.87 -22.31 8.48
C THR A 848 18.07 -23.82 8.73
N TYR A 849 17.37 -24.41 9.69
CA TYR A 849 17.59 -25.83 10.04
C TYR A 849 17.32 -26.76 8.85
N LYS A 850 16.24 -26.52 8.09
CA LYS A 850 15.92 -27.31 6.89
C LYS A 850 16.99 -27.15 5.81
N GLN A 851 17.46 -25.92 5.59
CA GLN A 851 18.54 -25.63 4.63
C GLN A 851 19.83 -26.35 5.03
N LYS A 852 20.24 -26.23 6.30
CA LYS A 852 21.44 -26.89 6.80
C LYS A 852 21.33 -28.41 6.69
N PHE A 853 20.22 -28.99 7.15
CA PHE A 853 19.95 -30.42 7.04
C PHE A 853 20.02 -30.90 5.59
N PHE A 854 19.37 -30.18 4.67
CA PHE A 854 19.39 -30.52 3.25
C PHE A 854 20.83 -30.49 2.70
N ASN A 855 21.60 -29.43 2.96
CA ASN A 855 22.97 -29.33 2.48
C ASN A 855 23.86 -30.48 3.01
N ASP A 856 23.74 -30.79 4.30
CA ASP A 856 24.53 -31.83 4.96
C ASP A 856 24.17 -33.22 4.42
N VAL A 857 22.88 -33.49 4.17
CA VAL A 857 22.39 -34.80 3.71
C VAL A 857 22.50 -34.95 2.19
N PHE A 858 22.26 -33.90 1.40
CA PHE A 858 22.26 -33.93 -0.06
C PHE A 858 23.59 -34.43 -0.61
N SER A 859 24.69 -33.81 -0.20
CA SER A 859 26.05 -34.19 -0.63
C SER A 859 26.33 -35.67 -0.36
N ARG A 860 25.97 -36.14 0.84
CA ARG A 860 26.17 -37.54 1.26
C ARG A 860 25.32 -38.53 0.47
N LEU A 861 24.06 -38.18 0.19
CA LEU A 861 23.16 -39.02 -0.61
C LEU A 861 23.67 -39.12 -2.06
N VAL A 862 24.11 -38.00 -2.65
CA VAL A 862 24.63 -37.97 -4.03
C VAL A 862 25.93 -38.76 -4.14
N ASP A 863 26.86 -38.59 -3.21
CA ASP A 863 28.13 -39.34 -3.20
C ASP A 863 27.88 -40.84 -3.00
N ALA A 864 27.01 -41.22 -2.06
CA ALA A 864 26.66 -42.63 -1.84
C ALA A 864 25.95 -43.24 -3.06
N PHE A 865 25.07 -42.48 -3.72
CA PHE A 865 24.39 -42.89 -4.95
C PHE A 865 25.38 -43.15 -6.11
N LYS A 866 26.37 -42.27 -6.30
CA LYS A 866 27.39 -42.41 -7.35
C LYS A 866 28.29 -43.62 -7.10
N ASN A 867 28.56 -43.95 -5.83
CA ASN A 867 29.49 -45.01 -5.43
C ASN A 867 28.91 -46.42 -5.43
N THR A 868 27.59 -46.60 -5.59
CA THR A 868 26.95 -47.92 -5.69
C THR A 868 26.54 -48.24 -7.12
N SER A 869 26.52 -49.52 -7.48
CA SER A 869 25.98 -50.03 -8.75
C SER A 869 24.62 -50.73 -8.57
N GLU A 870 24.21 -51.00 -7.33
CA GLU A 870 22.98 -51.75 -7.03
C GLU A 870 21.73 -50.87 -7.21
N MET A 871 20.79 -51.34 -8.02
CA MET A 871 19.59 -50.57 -8.38
C MET A 871 18.61 -50.39 -7.21
N ASP A 872 18.49 -51.39 -6.33
CA ASP A 872 17.62 -51.31 -5.16
C ASP A 872 18.14 -50.30 -4.12
N VAL A 873 19.46 -50.29 -3.89
CA VAL A 873 20.10 -49.31 -3.02
C VAL A 873 20.05 -47.90 -3.62
N LYS A 874 20.23 -47.77 -4.94
CA LYS A 874 20.00 -46.49 -5.66
C LYS A 874 18.58 -45.98 -5.49
N SER A 875 17.59 -46.88 -5.55
CA SER A 875 16.19 -46.52 -5.29
C SER A 875 16.02 -45.95 -3.88
N ASN A 876 16.68 -46.50 -2.85
CA ASN A 876 16.58 -45.99 -1.47
C ASN A 876 17.11 -44.55 -1.34
N TYR A 877 18.28 -44.25 -1.92
CA TYR A 877 18.84 -42.89 -1.90
C TYR A 877 17.96 -41.87 -2.62
N LEU A 878 17.38 -42.26 -3.77
CA LEU A 878 16.47 -41.40 -4.52
C LEU A 878 15.13 -41.18 -3.80
N THR A 879 14.59 -42.23 -3.15
CA THR A 879 13.39 -42.10 -2.29
C THR A 879 13.64 -41.08 -1.18
N ALA A 880 14.74 -41.21 -0.43
CA ALA A 880 15.08 -40.29 0.65
C ALA A 880 15.25 -38.85 0.14
N LEU A 881 16.02 -38.65 -0.95
CA LEU A 881 16.23 -37.33 -1.54
C LEU A 881 14.90 -36.70 -1.98
N SER A 882 14.02 -37.47 -2.62
CA SER A 882 12.77 -36.95 -3.14
C SER A 882 11.78 -36.57 -2.03
N LEU A 883 11.66 -37.40 -0.99
CA LEU A 883 10.83 -37.10 0.18
C LEU A 883 11.35 -35.90 0.97
N VAL A 884 12.66 -35.71 1.05
CA VAL A 884 13.26 -34.52 1.68
C VAL A 884 12.98 -33.26 0.85
N SER A 885 13.16 -33.35 -0.47
CA SER A 885 12.98 -32.21 -1.38
C SER A 885 11.55 -31.69 -1.43
N LYS A 886 10.56 -32.58 -1.21
CA LYS A 886 9.11 -32.26 -1.18
C LYS A 886 8.74 -31.16 -0.18
N HIS A 887 9.49 -30.98 0.91
CA HIS A 887 9.18 -30.04 1.99
C HIS A 887 10.14 -28.85 2.10
N ILE A 888 10.98 -28.66 1.08
CA ILE A 888 11.99 -27.60 1.02
C ILE A 888 11.58 -26.59 -0.06
N SER A 889 11.76 -25.29 0.23
CA SER A 889 11.44 -24.25 -0.75
C SER A 889 12.35 -24.35 -1.97
N SER A 890 11.79 -24.12 -3.15
CA SER A 890 12.51 -24.19 -4.43
C SER A 890 13.76 -23.34 -4.51
N ASN A 891 13.77 -22.17 -3.84
CA ASN A 891 14.91 -21.26 -3.84
C ASN A 891 16.14 -21.85 -3.14
N LEU A 892 15.93 -22.80 -2.22
CA LEU A 892 17.02 -23.51 -1.55
C LEU A 892 17.54 -24.70 -2.37
N ILE A 893 16.72 -25.22 -3.28
CA ILE A 893 17.05 -26.36 -4.14
C ILE A 893 17.81 -25.86 -5.40
N GLU A 894 17.53 -24.64 -5.86
CA GLU A 894 18.14 -24.00 -7.05
C GLU A 894 19.65 -24.26 -7.23
N PRO A 895 20.53 -24.06 -6.21
CA PRO A 895 21.97 -24.24 -6.40
C PRO A 895 22.37 -25.68 -6.70
N TYR A 896 21.53 -26.64 -6.33
CA TYR A 896 21.76 -28.08 -6.46
C TYR A 896 21.08 -28.68 -7.70
N MET A 897 20.27 -27.91 -8.42
CA MET A 897 19.45 -28.42 -9.53
C MET A 897 20.26 -29.02 -10.68
N ASN A 898 21.45 -28.46 -10.97
CA ASN A 898 22.32 -29.00 -12.02
C ASN A 898 22.81 -30.44 -11.73
N GLU A 899 23.04 -30.75 -10.45
CA GLU A 899 23.42 -32.11 -10.02
C GLU A 899 22.19 -33.00 -9.77
N MET A 900 21.09 -32.40 -9.33
CA MET A 900 19.86 -33.12 -8.98
C MET A 900 19.04 -33.54 -10.21
N LEU A 901 19.01 -32.73 -11.28
CA LEU A 901 18.19 -33.01 -12.47
C LEU A 901 18.56 -34.34 -13.17
N PRO A 902 19.85 -34.69 -13.38
CA PRO A 902 20.22 -36.01 -13.90
C PRO A 902 19.74 -37.17 -13.01
N LEU A 903 19.77 -36.98 -11.67
CA LEU A 903 19.31 -37.98 -10.70
C LEU A 903 17.78 -38.15 -10.75
N LEU A 904 17.04 -37.05 -10.89
CA LEU A 904 15.59 -37.07 -11.09
C LEU A 904 15.24 -37.77 -12.39
N LEU A 905 15.95 -37.50 -13.50
CA LEU A 905 15.72 -38.19 -14.76
C LEU A 905 16.02 -39.69 -14.66
N GLN A 906 17.09 -40.08 -13.96
CA GLN A 906 17.42 -41.49 -13.71
C GLN A 906 16.37 -42.18 -12.82
N SER A 907 15.78 -41.44 -11.88
CA SER A 907 14.73 -41.96 -10.99
C SER A 907 13.45 -42.38 -11.73
N LEU A 908 13.18 -41.79 -12.91
CA LEU A 908 12.04 -42.14 -13.76
C LEU A 908 12.14 -43.57 -14.33
N ASP A 909 13.36 -44.08 -14.49
CA ASP A 909 13.64 -45.43 -14.99
C ASP A 909 13.69 -46.48 -13.87
N MET A 910 13.52 -46.10 -12.60
CA MET A 910 13.56 -47.03 -11.46
C MET A 910 12.35 -47.97 -11.41
N PRO A 911 12.51 -49.24 -10.98
CA PRO A 911 11.42 -50.19 -10.79
C PRO A 911 10.63 -49.91 -9.49
N ASN A 912 10.29 -48.65 -9.22
CA ASN A 912 9.55 -48.22 -8.04
C ASN A 912 8.57 -47.09 -8.38
N SER A 913 7.28 -47.34 -8.24
CA SER A 913 6.25 -46.34 -8.59
C SER A 913 6.24 -45.12 -7.66
N GLU A 914 6.60 -45.26 -6.38
CA GLU A 914 6.60 -44.13 -5.42
C GLU A 914 7.71 -43.14 -5.77
N VAL A 915 8.90 -43.65 -6.11
CA VAL A 915 10.05 -42.84 -6.57
C VAL A 915 9.70 -42.05 -7.83
N LYS A 916 9.06 -42.69 -8.82
CA LYS A 916 8.63 -42.03 -10.06
C LYS A 916 7.63 -40.91 -9.79
N VAL A 917 6.64 -41.14 -8.93
CA VAL A 917 5.64 -40.11 -8.56
C VAL A 917 6.33 -38.91 -7.93
N SER A 918 7.20 -39.17 -6.96
CA SER A 918 7.87 -38.11 -6.23
C SER A 918 8.81 -37.30 -7.13
N ALA A 919 9.57 -37.97 -8.01
CA ALA A 919 10.42 -37.31 -8.99
C ALA A 919 9.64 -36.48 -10.02
N LEU A 920 8.50 -36.99 -10.52
CA LEU A 920 7.64 -36.23 -11.45
C LEU A 920 7.06 -34.97 -10.80
N ASN A 921 6.66 -35.04 -9.52
CA ASN A 921 6.21 -33.85 -8.80
C ASN A 921 7.34 -32.82 -8.65
N THR A 922 8.55 -33.25 -8.27
CA THR A 922 9.70 -32.35 -8.18
C THR A 922 10.07 -31.74 -9.54
N LEU A 923 9.98 -32.52 -10.62
CA LEU A 923 10.20 -32.03 -12.00
C LEU A 923 9.14 -31.02 -12.44
N LEU A 924 7.86 -31.23 -12.10
CA LEU A 924 6.78 -30.26 -12.34
C LEU A 924 7.04 -28.94 -11.62
N ASP A 925 7.39 -28.99 -10.34
CA ASP A 925 7.73 -27.79 -9.55
C ASP A 925 8.99 -27.07 -10.09
N THR A 926 9.93 -27.85 -10.64
CA THR A 926 11.16 -27.34 -11.28
C THR A 926 10.85 -26.63 -12.59
N CYS A 927 9.93 -27.16 -13.40
CA CYS A 927 9.53 -26.57 -14.69
C CYS A 927 9.04 -25.12 -14.56
N GLU A 928 8.19 -24.85 -13.59
CA GLU A 928 7.63 -23.52 -13.39
C GLU A 928 8.68 -22.49 -12.94
N LYS A 929 9.85 -22.93 -12.46
CA LYS A 929 10.86 -22.07 -11.82
C LYS A 929 12.17 -21.97 -12.61
N PHE A 930 12.60 -23.05 -13.27
CA PHE A 930 13.88 -23.19 -13.95
C PHE A 930 13.73 -23.52 -15.44
N HIS A 931 12.98 -22.68 -16.16
CA HIS A 931 12.64 -22.83 -17.58
C HIS A 931 13.85 -23.10 -18.49
N GLN A 932 14.98 -22.42 -18.26
CA GLN A 932 16.20 -22.58 -19.07
C GLN A 932 16.80 -23.99 -18.91
N LEU A 933 16.96 -24.45 -17.67
CA LEU A 933 17.52 -25.77 -17.37
C LEU A 933 16.67 -26.91 -17.94
N ILE A 934 15.34 -26.80 -17.85
CA ILE A 934 14.43 -27.77 -18.45
C ILE A 934 14.51 -27.76 -19.98
N THR A 935 14.67 -26.58 -20.59
CA THR A 935 14.81 -26.45 -22.04
C THR A 935 16.04 -27.19 -22.55
N GLU A 936 17.16 -27.18 -21.81
CA GLU A 936 18.39 -27.92 -22.16
C GLU A 936 18.20 -29.44 -22.15
N HIS A 937 17.27 -29.96 -21.35
CA HIS A 937 17.00 -31.39 -21.20
C HIS A 937 15.69 -31.87 -21.83
N VAL A 938 15.00 -31.01 -22.59
CA VAL A 938 13.64 -31.28 -23.12
C VAL A 938 13.55 -32.58 -23.93
N GLN A 939 14.60 -32.92 -24.69
CA GLN A 939 14.63 -34.13 -25.51
C GLN A 939 14.66 -35.42 -24.69
N THR A 940 15.48 -35.47 -23.64
CA THR A 940 15.56 -36.65 -22.76
C THR A 940 14.28 -36.77 -21.95
N LEU A 941 13.78 -35.63 -21.46
CA LEU A 941 12.57 -35.55 -20.67
C LEU A 941 11.33 -36.00 -21.46
N SER A 942 11.12 -35.50 -22.68
CA SER A 942 9.97 -35.88 -23.52
C SER A 942 9.96 -37.38 -23.81
N ARG A 943 11.11 -37.97 -24.14
CA ARG A 943 11.26 -39.42 -24.36
C ARG A 943 10.94 -40.24 -23.12
N SER A 944 11.44 -39.83 -21.96
CA SER A 944 11.17 -40.53 -20.71
C SER A 944 9.69 -40.44 -20.32
N LEU A 945 9.08 -39.26 -20.45
CA LEU A 945 7.65 -39.04 -20.17
C LEU A 945 6.75 -39.91 -21.06
N LEU A 946 7.04 -40.01 -22.37
CA LEU A 946 6.31 -40.89 -23.29
C LEU A 946 6.40 -42.38 -22.94
N LYS A 947 7.52 -42.83 -22.35
CA LYS A 947 7.60 -44.20 -21.81
C LYS A 947 6.72 -44.37 -20.57
N LEU A 948 6.62 -43.34 -19.73
CA LEU A 948 5.90 -43.39 -18.46
C LEU A 948 4.38 -43.41 -18.62
N VAL A 949 3.82 -42.77 -19.66
CA VAL A 949 2.36 -42.72 -19.90
C VAL A 949 1.77 -44.09 -20.26
N SER A 950 2.60 -45.02 -20.73
CA SER A 950 2.21 -46.37 -21.08
C SER A 950 1.99 -47.25 -19.82
N PRO A 951 0.97 -48.11 -19.80
CA PRO A 951 0.66 -48.98 -18.67
C PRO A 951 1.62 -50.19 -18.61
N VAL A 952 2.84 -49.94 -18.12
CA VAL A 952 3.90 -50.94 -17.89
C VAL A 952 4.09 -51.19 -16.38
N SER A 953 4.79 -52.26 -16.00
CA SER A 953 5.22 -52.51 -14.62
C SER A 953 5.83 -51.25 -13.98
N TYR A 954 5.37 -50.91 -12.77
CA TYR A 954 5.77 -49.72 -12.00
C TYR A 954 5.29 -48.35 -12.51
N ASN A 955 4.55 -48.29 -13.63
CA ASN A 955 3.86 -47.08 -14.08
C ASN A 955 2.41 -47.09 -13.59
N SER A 956 2.21 -46.75 -12.31
CA SER A 956 0.87 -46.65 -11.73
C SER A 956 0.02 -45.57 -12.41
N VAL A 957 -1.28 -45.55 -12.11
CA VAL A 957 -2.20 -44.51 -12.60
C VAL A 957 -1.66 -43.10 -12.28
N SER A 958 -1.12 -42.91 -11.07
CA SER A 958 -0.55 -41.63 -10.64
C SER A 958 0.67 -41.21 -11.45
N VAL A 959 1.60 -42.14 -11.72
CA VAL A 959 2.78 -41.88 -12.58
C VAL A 959 2.33 -41.44 -13.97
N ARG A 960 1.32 -42.09 -14.54
CA ARG A 960 0.81 -41.82 -15.89
C ARG A 960 0.12 -40.46 -15.98
N VAL A 961 -0.70 -40.10 -14.98
CA VAL A 961 -1.32 -38.77 -14.91
C VAL A 961 -0.27 -37.67 -14.76
N LEU A 962 0.72 -37.84 -13.86
CA LEU A 962 1.77 -36.85 -13.64
C LEU A 962 2.68 -36.70 -14.87
N ALA A 963 2.99 -37.79 -15.58
CA ALA A 963 3.76 -37.72 -16.82
C ALA A 963 3.02 -36.94 -17.93
N LEU A 964 1.70 -37.13 -18.05
CA LEU A 964 0.85 -36.35 -18.96
C LEU A 964 0.81 -34.88 -18.58
N ARG A 965 0.59 -34.58 -17.29
CA ARG A 965 0.59 -33.22 -16.78
C ARG A 965 1.92 -32.52 -17.05
N MET A 966 3.03 -33.22 -16.87
CA MET A 966 4.37 -32.69 -17.16
C MET A 966 4.54 -32.39 -18.65
N LEU A 967 4.13 -33.29 -19.54
CA LEU A 967 4.14 -33.04 -20.98
C LEU A 967 3.33 -31.79 -21.34
N GLU A 968 2.17 -31.59 -20.71
CA GLU A 968 1.34 -30.40 -20.89
C GLU A 968 2.03 -29.14 -20.39
N THR A 969 2.61 -29.15 -19.19
CA THR A 969 3.35 -28.00 -18.65
C THR A 969 4.49 -27.54 -19.56
N LEU A 970 5.14 -28.45 -20.30
CA LEU A 970 6.19 -28.09 -21.26
C LEU A 970 5.70 -27.14 -22.36
N THR A 971 4.42 -27.19 -22.77
CA THR A 971 3.89 -26.29 -23.81
C THR A 971 3.83 -24.82 -23.38
N HIS A 972 3.75 -24.58 -22.08
CA HIS A 972 3.68 -23.24 -21.49
C HIS A 972 5.06 -22.71 -21.07
N VAL A 973 5.98 -23.62 -20.74
CA VAL A 973 7.27 -23.32 -20.10
C VAL A 973 8.42 -23.27 -21.12
N VAL A 974 8.44 -24.19 -22.09
CA VAL A 974 9.54 -24.33 -23.05
C VAL A 974 9.31 -23.43 -24.26
N PRO A 975 10.30 -22.60 -24.65
CA PRO A 975 10.18 -21.77 -25.85
C PRO A 975 9.82 -22.59 -27.10
N LEU A 976 8.90 -22.05 -27.91
CA LEU A 976 8.30 -22.73 -29.05
C LEU A 976 9.33 -23.39 -30.00
N ASN A 977 10.44 -22.71 -30.26
CA ASN A 977 11.51 -23.20 -31.14
C ASN A 977 12.19 -24.50 -30.65
N HIS A 978 12.20 -24.76 -29.34
CA HIS A 978 12.79 -25.96 -28.76
C HIS A 978 11.79 -27.12 -28.66
N LEU A 979 10.48 -26.83 -28.54
CA LEU A 979 9.45 -27.85 -28.38
C LEU A 979 8.86 -28.33 -29.72
N LEU A 980 8.81 -27.47 -30.74
CA LEU A 980 8.26 -27.78 -32.07
C LEU A 980 8.82 -29.07 -32.71
N PRO A 981 10.13 -29.38 -32.60
CA PRO A 981 10.70 -30.61 -33.17
C PRO A 981 10.11 -31.90 -32.61
N PHE A 982 9.52 -31.85 -31.40
CA PHE A 982 8.97 -33.02 -30.71
C PHE A 982 7.44 -33.12 -30.79
N LYS A 983 6.77 -32.14 -31.43
CA LYS A 983 5.31 -32.02 -31.47
C LYS A 983 4.64 -33.29 -32.01
N GLU A 984 5.04 -33.72 -33.21
CA GLU A 984 4.44 -34.89 -33.87
C GLU A 984 4.72 -36.18 -33.10
N ASP A 985 5.97 -36.38 -32.65
CA ASP A 985 6.38 -37.54 -31.84
C ASP A 985 5.55 -37.67 -30.55
N ILE A 986 5.26 -36.54 -29.88
CA ILE A 986 4.45 -36.52 -28.66
C ILE A 986 2.98 -36.79 -28.99
N ILE A 987 2.41 -36.17 -30.03
CA ILE A 987 1.02 -36.38 -30.44
C ILE A 987 0.77 -37.85 -30.79
N ASP A 988 1.68 -38.47 -31.54
CA ASP A 988 1.61 -39.87 -31.93
C ASP A 988 1.84 -40.80 -30.73
N GLY A 989 2.82 -40.49 -29.88
CA GLY A 989 3.10 -41.25 -28.66
C GLY A 989 1.95 -41.25 -27.64
N LEU A 990 1.08 -40.23 -27.65
CA LEU A 990 -0.11 -40.13 -26.80
C LEU A 990 -1.35 -40.85 -27.36
N LEU A 991 -1.33 -41.26 -28.62
CA LEU A 991 -2.46 -41.96 -29.27
C LEU A 991 -2.92 -43.23 -28.53
N PRO A 992 -2.03 -44.15 -28.09
CA PRO A 992 -2.46 -45.33 -27.32
C PRO A 992 -3.00 -44.99 -25.92
N VAL A 993 -2.67 -43.82 -25.37
CA VAL A 993 -3.09 -43.39 -24.02
C VAL A 993 -4.54 -42.89 -24.00
N LEU A 994 -5.08 -42.48 -25.15
CA LEU A 994 -6.50 -42.13 -25.28
C LEU A 994 -7.43 -43.30 -24.97
N ASP A 995 -6.98 -44.54 -25.16
CA ASP A 995 -7.73 -45.76 -24.84
C ASP A 995 -7.32 -46.36 -23.48
N ASP A 996 -6.74 -45.55 -22.58
CA ASP A 996 -6.35 -46.05 -21.27
C ASP A 996 -7.54 -46.58 -20.46
N LYS A 997 -7.35 -47.64 -19.67
CA LYS A 997 -8.40 -48.24 -18.82
C LYS A 997 -9.01 -47.26 -17.80
N LYS A 998 -8.27 -46.23 -17.34
CA LYS A 998 -8.72 -45.29 -16.31
C LYS A 998 -9.16 -43.95 -16.90
N ARG A 999 -10.39 -43.52 -16.56
CA ARG A 999 -10.99 -42.25 -17.04
C ARG A 999 -10.14 -41.02 -16.73
N ILE A 1000 -9.51 -40.95 -15.57
CA ILE A 1000 -8.68 -39.80 -15.15
C ILE A 1000 -7.46 -39.62 -16.07
N VAL A 1001 -6.83 -40.71 -16.51
CA VAL A 1001 -5.70 -40.69 -17.45
C VAL A 1001 -6.16 -40.22 -18.83
N ARG A 1002 -7.28 -40.77 -19.34
CA ARG A 1002 -7.84 -40.34 -20.63
C ARG A 1002 -8.17 -38.85 -20.63
N LYS A 1003 -8.78 -38.33 -19.55
CA LYS A 1003 -9.11 -36.91 -19.41
C LYS A 1003 -7.87 -36.02 -19.47
N GLN A 1004 -6.82 -36.36 -18.71
CA GLN A 1004 -5.57 -35.60 -18.76
C GLN A 1004 -4.94 -35.68 -20.16
N CYS A 1005 -4.90 -36.87 -20.77
CA CYS A 1005 -4.32 -37.09 -22.10
C CYS A 1005 -5.00 -36.23 -23.18
N VAL A 1006 -6.32 -36.06 -23.12
CA VAL A 1006 -7.05 -35.19 -24.05
C VAL A 1006 -6.60 -33.74 -23.92
N GLY A 1007 -6.51 -33.22 -22.68
CA GLY A 1007 -6.03 -31.85 -22.42
C GLY A 1007 -4.59 -31.64 -22.89
N THR A 1008 -3.69 -32.55 -22.52
CA THR A 1008 -2.29 -32.53 -22.94
C THR A 1008 -2.17 -32.55 -24.47
N ARG A 1009 -2.88 -33.46 -25.15
CA ARG A 1009 -2.80 -33.59 -26.61
C ARG A 1009 -3.37 -32.36 -27.32
N GLN A 1010 -4.44 -31.75 -26.79
CA GLN A 1010 -4.99 -30.50 -27.30
C GLN A 1010 -3.97 -29.36 -27.22
N ALA A 1011 -3.28 -29.21 -26.09
CA ALA A 1011 -2.24 -28.19 -25.93
C ALA A 1011 -1.11 -28.32 -26.98
N TYR A 1012 -0.73 -29.54 -27.35
CA TYR A 1012 0.24 -29.77 -28.43
C TYR A 1012 -0.31 -29.52 -29.84
N PHE A 1013 -1.61 -29.74 -30.09
CA PHE A 1013 -2.23 -29.38 -31.37
C PHE A 1013 -2.23 -27.85 -31.57
N GLU A 1014 -2.60 -27.12 -30.52
CA GLU A 1014 -2.65 -25.66 -30.45
C GLU A 1014 -1.25 -25.01 -30.40
N LEU A 1015 -0.21 -25.77 -30.05
CA LEU A 1015 1.16 -25.28 -29.98
C LEU A 1015 1.60 -24.67 -31.32
N GLY A 1016 1.87 -23.35 -31.31
CA GLY A 1016 2.28 -22.56 -32.46
C GLY A 1016 1.13 -21.98 -33.31
N GLN A 1017 -0.13 -22.09 -32.87
CA GLN A 1017 -1.28 -21.47 -33.52
C GLN A 1017 -1.57 -20.08 -32.92
N VAL A 1018 -2.02 -19.13 -33.75
CA VAL A 1018 -2.45 -17.80 -33.29
C VAL A 1018 -3.80 -17.96 -32.58
N PRO A 1019 -4.02 -17.40 -31.37
CA PRO A 1019 -5.32 -17.46 -30.73
C PRO A 1019 -6.36 -16.80 -31.65
N PHE A 1020 -7.45 -17.50 -31.96
CA PHE A 1020 -8.59 -16.88 -32.61
C PHE A 1020 -9.20 -15.87 -31.62
N GLU A 1021 -9.13 -14.57 -31.96
CA GLU A 1021 -9.74 -13.45 -31.22
C GLU A 1021 -11.25 -13.60 -31.05
#